data_AF-A0A4Q2X5A1-F1
#
_entry.id   AF-A0A4Q2X5A1-F1
#
_cell.length_a   1.000
_cell.length_b   1.000
_cell.length_c   1.000
_cell.angle_alpha   90.00
_cell.angle_beta   90.00
_cell.angle_gamma   90.00
#
_symmetry.space_group_name_H-M   'P 1'
#
loop_
_entity.id
_entity.type
_entity.pdbx_description
1 polymer ?
#
loop_
_entity_poly.entity_id
_entity_poly.type
_entity_poly.pdbx_seq_one_letter_code
_entity_poly.pdbx_strand_id
1 'polypeptide(L)'
;TSTTFAGVIMDGTRGDGSNSPALLTKTGTGTLTLSGTHTHTGATTVSGGTLAINGALVSSAVTVGSGATLVGNGIFGGLVTINSGGTLNPGNATTTYRALPANGGLTVASGTLVYDLSSNPAGTNDRITVAAATATNLSGTVNFQLNFIDGSLGAGTYNLIDGGATQSVSGLTMVPVIPAPAGTTRQTFGLVRPSSGTTPGFVNLVVTGNAANLTWTGANGGIWDLNTTTGNWTGASPDTFSNLDLVTFADGATTGTVNLTGTLQPARITATNISQAYSLTGSGNLAGGIQFIKNGSGSFSIGNSAANTFTGGTTLNAGTLSLANTNAPLGTGPIVVNGGTLAFPSAIFLSNSMVFSGNSAITNSGGNSAILNSTTGTLSSVGSANVDLSGVNGILSINGPMHGFTGTLALGAGSGTVRLNSNSSGSADVNFGSSNAHFDLGTGSAYLNNRNGNITIHLGAVSGGPNTHLFARQSGTGNTATTYIVGGLNTSTTFSGAISNAGDLSGLNMVKTGTGTWTLGGNSNFTGAFDIQSGGLAITGTTITTNATEVAAGASLALAGGTFGAESVSSEGTVSGYGTLAADLNSDGTFTGRGFAAGTPGTLAVTGNLSLGSTSLLKLRGGTSSDLLAVTGDVQLNGTLQIALAPGTTFGRYPLITSGTSITGTASLTGTTGHLSTTIPGRLDLVIDDSDEDNLPDSWETTHLGTLASGPADDPDGDGQSNAIELLTGTHPGNGSSLFAATLATTSATTSATTSATELTLTWPSIPGRIYQIQSSATLANDWSTVTSIPGAASPAVTTSHTVTRGTGALFYRVSTSP
;
A
#
# COMPACT_ATOMS: atom_id res chain seq x y z
N THR A 1 28.73 -4.80 -12.07
CA THR A 1 27.94 -5.70 -11.19
C THR A 1 28.83 -6.23 -10.09
N SER A 2 28.30 -6.42 -8.89
CA SER A 2 29.03 -7.02 -7.77
C SER A 2 28.57 -8.46 -7.57
N THR A 3 29.48 -9.38 -7.27
CA THR A 3 29.20 -10.82 -7.17
C THR A 3 29.92 -11.44 -5.99
N THR A 4 29.40 -12.57 -5.50
CA THR A 4 30.03 -13.38 -4.45
C THR A 4 30.27 -14.78 -4.98
N PHE A 5 31.48 -15.30 -4.80
CA PHE A 5 31.86 -16.67 -5.12
C PHE A 5 32.30 -17.39 -3.85
N ALA A 6 31.50 -18.39 -3.45
CA ALA A 6 31.71 -19.18 -2.23
C ALA A 6 32.46 -20.50 -2.48
N GLY A 7 32.71 -20.86 -3.75
CA GLY A 7 33.42 -22.08 -4.11
C GLY A 7 34.92 -22.02 -3.87
N VAL A 8 35.65 -23.01 -4.39
CA VAL A 8 37.12 -23.08 -4.32
C VAL A 8 37.72 -22.76 -5.68
N ILE A 9 38.73 -21.88 -5.71
CA ILE A 9 39.58 -21.69 -6.88
C ILE A 9 40.87 -22.45 -6.55
N MET A 10 41.18 -23.46 -7.35
CA MET A 10 42.31 -24.37 -7.17
C MET A 10 43.10 -24.50 -8.46
N ASP A 11 44.35 -24.92 -8.34
CA ASP A 11 45.19 -25.19 -9.50
C ASP A 11 44.68 -26.39 -10.31
N GLY A 12 44.96 -26.40 -11.60
CA GLY A 12 44.66 -27.53 -12.48
C GLY A 12 45.84 -28.50 -12.55
N THR A 13 45.57 -29.77 -12.83
CA THR A 13 46.61 -30.77 -13.16
C THR A 13 46.75 -30.89 -14.68
N ARG A 14 47.97 -30.80 -15.21
CA ARG A 14 48.25 -31.06 -16.62
C ARG A 14 48.18 -32.56 -16.91
N GLY A 15 48.04 -32.93 -18.19
CA GLY A 15 48.03 -34.33 -18.63
C GLY A 15 49.32 -35.10 -18.35
N ASP A 16 50.41 -34.40 -18.02
CA ASP A 16 51.70 -34.96 -17.58
C ASP A 16 51.82 -35.09 -16.04
N GLY A 17 50.76 -34.80 -15.29
CA GLY A 17 50.73 -34.83 -13.83
C GLY A 17 51.35 -33.61 -13.14
N SER A 18 51.87 -32.62 -13.87
CA SER A 18 52.40 -31.40 -13.27
C SER A 18 51.29 -30.43 -12.86
N ASN A 19 51.56 -29.63 -11.81
CA ASN A 19 50.63 -28.59 -11.35
C ASN A 19 50.64 -27.39 -12.32
N SER A 20 49.46 -26.91 -12.69
CA SER A 20 49.25 -25.69 -13.49
C SER A 20 48.59 -24.63 -12.62
N PRO A 21 49.36 -23.65 -12.11
CA PRO A 21 48.85 -22.63 -11.22
C PRO A 21 47.69 -21.85 -11.85
N ALA A 22 46.56 -21.74 -11.14
CA ALA A 22 45.44 -20.92 -11.58
C ALA A 22 45.69 -19.45 -11.25
N LEU A 23 45.59 -18.57 -12.26
CA LEU A 23 45.71 -17.13 -12.12
C LEU A 23 44.33 -16.49 -11.99
N LEU A 24 44.18 -15.53 -11.08
CA LEU A 24 42.95 -14.76 -10.93
C LEU A 24 43.21 -13.28 -11.20
N THR A 25 42.52 -12.68 -12.17
CA THR A 25 42.59 -11.24 -12.41
C THR A 25 41.22 -10.60 -12.24
N LYS A 26 41.08 -9.71 -11.26
CA LYS A 26 39.87 -8.92 -11.00
C LYS A 26 39.94 -7.59 -11.77
N THR A 27 39.03 -7.45 -12.74
CA THR A 27 38.82 -6.25 -13.57
C THR A 27 37.44 -5.62 -13.32
N GLY A 28 37.15 -4.47 -13.94
CA GLY A 28 35.84 -3.80 -13.88
C GLY A 28 35.55 -3.10 -12.55
N THR A 29 34.56 -2.21 -12.51
CA THR A 29 34.30 -1.31 -11.36
C THR A 29 33.59 -1.96 -10.17
N GLY A 30 32.92 -3.10 -10.37
CA GLY A 30 32.16 -3.79 -9.31
C GLY A 30 33.04 -4.51 -8.28
N THR A 31 32.40 -5.07 -7.26
CA THR A 31 33.06 -5.86 -6.20
C THR A 31 32.96 -7.36 -6.49
N LEU A 32 34.08 -8.09 -6.47
CA LEU A 32 34.08 -9.55 -6.40
C LEU A 32 34.38 -9.96 -4.96
N THR A 33 33.47 -10.71 -4.34
CA THR A 33 33.66 -11.26 -2.99
C THR A 33 34.03 -12.73 -3.08
N LEU A 34 35.15 -13.10 -2.48
CA LEU A 34 35.61 -14.47 -2.33
C LEU A 34 35.38 -14.91 -0.88
N SER A 35 34.36 -15.73 -0.65
CA SER A 35 33.98 -16.19 0.69
C SER A 35 34.41 -17.62 0.99
N GLY A 36 34.90 -18.36 0.00
CA GLY A 36 35.42 -19.72 0.16
C GLY A 36 36.89 -19.77 0.61
N THR A 37 37.40 -20.99 0.83
CA THR A 37 38.84 -21.23 1.03
C THR A 37 39.46 -21.62 -0.31
N HIS A 38 40.24 -20.72 -0.91
CA HIS A 38 40.85 -20.91 -2.23
C HIS A 38 42.30 -21.38 -2.07
N THR A 39 42.66 -22.42 -2.82
CA THR A 39 43.95 -23.14 -2.72
C THR A 39 44.85 -22.99 -3.94
N HIS A 40 44.44 -22.22 -4.94
CA HIS A 40 45.31 -21.90 -6.07
C HIS A 40 46.60 -21.22 -5.61
N THR A 41 47.68 -21.54 -6.31
CA THR A 41 49.02 -21.01 -6.01
C THR A 41 49.45 -19.92 -7.00
N GLY A 42 48.75 -19.80 -8.13
CA GLY A 42 48.98 -18.74 -9.10
C GLY A 42 48.60 -17.37 -8.54
N ALA A 43 49.16 -16.30 -9.11
CA ALA A 43 48.95 -14.95 -8.62
C ALA A 43 47.50 -14.47 -8.78
N THR A 44 47.03 -13.74 -7.76
CA THR A 44 45.79 -12.96 -7.80
C THR A 44 46.13 -11.49 -8.05
N THR A 45 45.63 -10.91 -9.13
CA THR A 45 45.82 -9.49 -9.49
C THR A 45 44.50 -8.74 -9.42
N VAL A 46 44.47 -7.59 -8.74
CA VAL A 46 43.33 -6.66 -8.73
C VAL A 46 43.70 -5.46 -9.59
N SER A 47 43.19 -5.41 -10.81
CA SER A 47 43.50 -4.35 -11.77
C SER A 47 42.38 -3.31 -11.92
N GLY A 48 41.22 -3.53 -11.28
CA GLY A 48 40.14 -2.55 -11.21
C GLY A 48 39.00 -2.97 -10.27
N GLY A 49 38.27 -1.96 -9.77
CA GLY A 49 37.18 -2.14 -8.80
C GLY A 49 37.68 -2.72 -7.49
N THR A 50 36.86 -3.55 -6.85
CA THR A 50 37.14 -4.10 -5.52
C THR A 50 37.22 -5.62 -5.53
N LEU A 51 38.26 -6.18 -4.90
CA LEU A 51 38.30 -7.59 -4.49
C LEU A 51 38.10 -7.67 -2.97
N ALA A 52 37.06 -8.35 -2.52
CA ALA A 52 36.79 -8.61 -1.12
C ALA A 52 37.14 -10.05 -0.78
N ILE A 53 38.09 -10.29 0.13
CA ILE A 53 38.41 -11.63 0.62
C ILE A 53 37.78 -11.78 2.00
N ASN A 54 36.70 -12.54 2.08
CA ASN A 54 36.01 -12.86 3.34
C ASN A 54 36.27 -14.31 3.79
N GLY A 55 36.79 -15.15 2.90
CA GLY A 55 37.24 -16.51 3.18
C GLY A 55 38.75 -16.59 3.37
N ALA A 56 39.45 -17.39 2.56
CA ALA A 56 40.91 -17.52 2.64
C ALA A 56 41.56 -17.69 1.27
N LEU A 57 42.69 -17.02 1.05
CA LEU A 57 43.66 -17.32 0.00
C LEU A 57 44.85 -18.02 0.64
N VAL A 58 44.91 -19.35 0.57
CA VAL A 58 45.86 -20.14 1.36
C VAL A 58 47.32 -19.88 0.96
N SER A 59 47.59 -19.65 -0.32
CA SER A 59 48.98 -19.49 -0.82
C SER A 59 49.15 -18.48 -1.95
N SER A 60 48.08 -18.13 -2.69
CA SER A 60 48.14 -17.13 -3.76
C SER A 60 48.65 -15.79 -3.24
N ALA A 61 49.69 -15.26 -3.87
CA ALA A 61 50.08 -13.85 -3.71
C ALA A 61 49.01 -12.93 -4.31
N VAL A 62 48.81 -11.75 -3.70
CA VAL A 62 47.85 -10.75 -4.15
C VAL A 62 48.58 -9.47 -4.55
N THR A 63 48.29 -8.94 -5.73
CA THR A 63 48.81 -7.64 -6.19
C THR A 63 47.66 -6.71 -6.52
N VAL A 64 47.65 -5.51 -5.93
CA VAL A 64 46.63 -4.48 -6.13
C VAL A 64 47.23 -3.34 -6.95
N GLY A 65 46.67 -3.08 -8.13
CA GLY A 65 47.09 -2.01 -9.02
C GLY A 65 46.46 -0.65 -8.68
N SER A 66 46.85 0.37 -9.45
CA SER A 66 46.33 1.73 -9.30
C SER A 66 44.81 1.79 -9.50
N GLY A 67 44.10 2.49 -8.61
CA GLY A 67 42.64 2.63 -8.63
C GLY A 67 41.87 1.36 -8.24
N ALA A 68 42.55 0.27 -7.93
CA ALA A 68 41.94 -0.95 -7.42
C ALA A 68 41.97 -0.99 -5.89
N THR A 69 40.99 -1.69 -5.30
CA THR A 69 40.86 -1.83 -3.85
C THR A 69 40.84 -3.30 -3.46
N LEU A 70 41.63 -3.65 -2.44
CA LEU A 70 41.54 -4.91 -1.71
C LEU A 70 40.88 -4.65 -0.36
N VAL A 71 39.84 -5.41 -0.06
CA VAL A 71 39.11 -5.34 1.21
C VAL A 71 38.86 -6.74 1.77
N GLY A 72 38.29 -6.81 2.96
CA GLY A 72 37.77 -8.03 3.56
C GLY A 72 38.60 -8.53 4.73
N ASN A 73 37.98 -9.40 5.52
CA ASN A 73 38.49 -9.88 6.80
C ASN A 73 38.98 -11.35 6.76
N GLY A 74 39.23 -11.86 5.56
CA GLY A 74 39.72 -13.20 5.31
C GLY A 74 41.22 -13.37 5.49
N ILE A 75 41.72 -14.59 5.32
CA ILE A 75 43.14 -14.94 5.51
C ILE A 75 43.92 -14.79 4.21
N PHE A 76 45.10 -14.15 4.26
CA PHE A 76 46.04 -14.03 3.14
C PHE A 76 47.34 -14.79 3.45
N GLY A 77 47.44 -16.02 2.97
CA GLY A 77 48.63 -16.86 3.16
C GLY A 77 49.79 -16.54 2.21
N GLY A 78 49.53 -15.96 1.05
CA GLY A 78 50.54 -15.40 0.14
C GLY A 78 50.85 -13.93 0.43
N LEU A 79 51.92 -13.40 -0.19
CA LEU A 79 52.32 -12.00 -0.07
C LEU A 79 51.23 -11.07 -0.60
N VAL A 80 50.86 -10.04 0.18
CA VAL A 80 49.98 -8.95 -0.27
C VAL A 80 50.82 -7.76 -0.71
N THR A 81 50.68 -7.34 -1.96
CA THR A 81 51.39 -6.19 -2.55
C THR A 81 50.39 -5.12 -2.98
N ILE A 82 50.51 -3.92 -2.41
CA ILE A 82 49.76 -2.73 -2.79
C ILE A 82 50.68 -1.81 -3.58
N ASN A 83 50.47 -1.73 -4.89
CA ASN A 83 51.25 -0.86 -5.77
C ASN A 83 50.81 0.60 -5.63
N SER A 84 51.54 1.49 -6.31
CA SER A 84 51.24 2.92 -6.34
C SER A 84 49.80 3.18 -6.81
N GLY A 85 49.06 3.94 -6.02
CA GLY A 85 47.65 4.24 -6.25
C GLY A 85 46.67 3.10 -5.93
N GLY A 86 47.14 1.96 -5.43
CA GLY A 86 46.29 0.88 -4.91
C GLY A 86 45.86 1.13 -3.47
N THR A 87 44.72 0.55 -3.08
CA THR A 87 44.13 0.71 -1.74
C THR A 87 43.95 -0.63 -1.03
N LEU A 88 44.28 -0.69 0.26
CA LEU A 88 43.96 -1.78 1.16
C LEU A 88 43.11 -1.27 2.33
N ASN A 89 41.98 -1.93 2.58
CA ASN A 89 41.14 -1.72 3.76
C ASN A 89 41.05 -3.06 4.53
N PRO A 90 41.53 -3.15 5.78
CA PRO A 90 41.50 -4.38 6.59
C PRO A 90 40.10 -4.75 7.15
N GLY A 91 39.06 -3.97 6.84
CA GLY A 91 37.66 -4.26 7.09
C GLY A 91 36.87 -4.64 5.83
N ASN A 92 35.58 -4.89 5.99
CA ASN A 92 34.64 -4.92 4.87
C ASN A 92 33.91 -3.57 4.79
N ALA A 93 33.24 -3.25 3.69
CA ALA A 93 32.48 -2.00 3.56
C ALA A 93 31.22 -1.93 4.48
N THR A 94 30.96 -2.92 5.35
CA THR A 94 29.67 -3.11 6.05
C THR A 94 29.77 -3.39 7.56
N THR A 95 30.97 -3.50 8.15
CA THR A 95 31.21 -3.79 9.58
C THR A 95 32.41 -2.97 10.07
N THR A 96 32.34 -2.47 11.29
CA THR A 96 33.11 -1.30 11.72
C THR A 96 34.54 -1.57 12.21
N TYR A 97 34.93 -2.80 12.59
CA TYR A 97 36.25 -3.05 13.19
C TYR A 97 36.75 -4.50 12.98
N ARG A 98 37.89 -4.75 12.31
CA ARG A 98 38.51 -6.09 12.20
C ARG A 98 40.04 -6.12 12.02
N ALA A 99 40.64 -7.30 12.25
CA ALA A 99 42.03 -7.59 11.93
C ALA A 99 42.15 -8.32 10.58
N LEU A 100 42.99 -7.85 9.67
CA LEU A 100 43.35 -8.52 8.41
C LEU A 100 44.67 -9.31 8.59
N PRO A 101 44.65 -10.66 8.46
CA PRO A 101 45.86 -11.48 8.53
C PRO A 101 46.58 -11.56 7.18
N ALA A 102 47.64 -10.76 7.00
CA ALA A 102 48.59 -10.80 5.90
C ALA A 102 49.75 -11.76 6.22
N ASN A 103 49.43 -13.04 6.39
CA ASN A 103 50.37 -14.06 6.86
C ASN A 103 51.57 -14.24 5.91
N GLY A 104 51.37 -14.12 4.59
CA GLY A 104 52.45 -14.21 3.60
C GLY A 104 53.34 -12.97 3.50
N GLY A 105 53.09 -11.93 4.31
CA GLY A 105 53.81 -10.66 4.28
C GLY A 105 52.98 -9.54 3.66
N LEU A 106 53.45 -8.30 3.85
CA LEU A 106 52.82 -7.09 3.30
C LEU A 106 53.88 -6.21 2.62
N THR A 107 53.60 -5.80 1.39
CA THR A 107 54.37 -4.78 0.66
C THR A 107 53.44 -3.65 0.25
N VAL A 108 53.80 -2.40 0.57
CA VAL A 108 53.05 -1.20 0.17
C VAL A 108 54.03 -0.21 -0.44
N ALA A 109 53.85 0.08 -1.73
CA ALA A 109 54.70 0.98 -2.49
C ALA A 109 53.89 2.18 -3.00
N SER A 110 53.91 3.28 -2.26
CA SER A 110 53.09 4.47 -2.52
C SER A 110 51.56 4.20 -2.59
N GLY A 111 51.08 3.26 -1.76
CA GLY A 111 49.66 2.91 -1.66
C GLY A 111 48.93 3.60 -0.51
N THR A 112 47.61 3.37 -0.44
CA THR A 112 46.74 3.86 0.64
C THR A 112 46.27 2.70 1.52
N LEU A 113 46.40 2.86 2.84
CA LEU A 113 45.84 1.97 3.85
C LEU A 113 44.70 2.69 4.56
N VAL A 114 43.49 2.16 4.50
CA VAL A 114 42.30 2.74 5.15
C VAL A 114 42.08 2.03 6.47
N TYR A 115 41.78 2.76 7.55
CA TYR A 115 41.49 2.21 8.87
C TYR A 115 40.25 2.85 9.48
N ASP A 116 39.32 2.01 9.93
CA ASP A 116 38.21 2.42 10.79
C ASP A 116 38.62 2.35 12.27
N LEU A 117 38.63 3.50 12.94
CA LEU A 117 39.10 3.66 14.31
C LEU A 117 37.99 4.21 15.22
N SER A 118 37.83 3.58 16.38
CA SER A 118 36.98 4.05 17.48
C SER A 118 37.68 5.11 18.34
N SER A 119 36.92 5.78 19.19
CA SER A 119 37.43 6.69 20.22
C SER A 119 38.25 5.99 21.30
N ASN A 120 38.26 4.64 21.36
CA ASN A 120 39.02 3.88 22.34
C ASN A 120 40.27 3.25 21.70
N PRO A 121 41.50 3.66 22.06
CA PRO A 121 42.73 3.06 21.53
C PRO A 121 42.88 1.57 21.86
N ALA A 122 42.33 1.12 22.99
CA ALA A 122 42.29 -0.29 23.38
C ALA A 122 41.01 -1.01 22.89
N GLY A 123 40.12 -0.29 22.19
CA GLY A 123 38.91 -0.83 21.63
C GLY A 123 39.17 -1.71 20.41
N THR A 124 38.08 -2.19 19.81
CA THR A 124 38.13 -2.80 18.49
C THR A 124 38.44 -1.71 17.48
N ASN A 125 39.58 -1.82 16.82
CA ASN A 125 40.04 -0.91 15.79
C ASN A 125 40.57 -1.75 14.64
N ASP A 126 40.48 -1.20 13.43
CA ASP A 126 41.08 -1.85 12.28
C ASP A 126 42.58 -2.04 12.46
N ARG A 127 43.07 -3.22 12.05
CA ARG A 127 44.49 -3.57 12.12
C ARG A 127 44.88 -4.56 11.04
N ILE A 128 46.10 -4.45 10.54
CA ILE A 128 46.74 -5.48 9.74
C ILE A 128 47.70 -6.27 10.64
N THR A 129 47.62 -7.59 10.57
CA THR A 129 48.54 -8.50 11.27
C THR A 129 49.39 -9.24 10.24
N VAL A 130 50.70 -9.27 10.46
CA VAL A 130 51.69 -9.89 9.58
C VAL A 130 52.40 -10.99 10.36
N ALA A 131 52.57 -12.17 9.76
CA ALA A 131 53.21 -13.28 10.47
C ALA A 131 54.68 -12.94 10.81
N ALA A 132 55.15 -13.29 12.00
CA ALA A 132 56.49 -12.94 12.48
C ALA A 132 57.64 -13.39 11.57
N ALA A 133 57.46 -14.48 10.81
CA ALA A 133 58.45 -15.01 9.89
C ALA A 133 58.48 -14.32 8.52
N THR A 134 57.54 -13.41 8.23
CA THR A 134 57.47 -12.66 6.96
C THR A 134 57.81 -11.19 7.18
N ALA A 135 57.71 -10.35 6.15
CA ALA A 135 58.16 -8.96 6.20
C ALA A 135 57.01 -7.97 5.97
N THR A 136 57.14 -6.78 6.58
CA THR A 136 56.36 -5.59 6.25
C THR A 136 57.27 -4.61 5.51
N ASN A 137 57.11 -4.51 4.19
CA ASN A 137 57.87 -3.63 3.31
C ASN A 137 57.05 -2.39 2.97
N LEU A 138 57.44 -1.23 3.50
CA LEU A 138 56.81 0.05 3.16
C LEU A 138 57.80 0.93 2.38
N SER A 139 57.36 1.50 1.26
CA SER A 139 58.20 2.34 0.39
C SER A 139 57.41 3.49 -0.24
N GLY A 140 58.13 4.54 -0.64
CA GLY A 140 57.51 5.76 -1.19
C GLY A 140 56.62 6.47 -0.18
N THR A 141 55.53 7.10 -0.66
CA THR A 141 54.58 7.81 0.21
C THR A 141 53.39 6.93 0.53
N VAL A 142 53.35 6.37 1.74
CA VAL A 142 52.24 5.55 2.20
C VAL A 142 51.25 6.40 2.97
N ASN A 143 50.00 6.46 2.48
CA ASN A 143 48.93 7.19 3.13
C ASN A 143 48.16 6.27 4.08
N PHE A 144 48.03 6.69 5.33
CA PHE A 144 47.19 6.04 6.34
C PHE A 144 45.92 6.87 6.44
N GLN A 145 44.87 6.49 5.70
CA GLN A 145 43.58 7.15 5.73
C GLN A 145 42.79 6.67 6.95
N LEU A 146 42.50 7.59 7.87
CA LEU A 146 41.90 7.30 9.16
C LEU A 146 40.44 7.76 9.16
N ASN A 147 39.50 6.82 9.34
CA ASN A 147 38.08 7.10 9.50
C ASN A 147 37.75 7.05 10.99
N PHE A 148 37.19 8.14 11.54
CA PHE A 148 36.83 8.21 12.95
C PHE A 148 35.36 7.82 13.12
N ILE A 149 35.12 6.61 13.60
CA ILE A 149 33.76 6.06 13.72
C ILE A 149 32.93 6.82 14.76
N ASP A 150 33.58 7.31 15.82
CA ASP A 150 32.95 8.07 16.90
C ASP A 150 33.04 9.60 16.70
N GLY A 151 33.56 10.04 15.55
CA GLY A 151 33.77 11.45 15.18
C GLY A 151 35.12 12.03 15.62
N SER A 152 35.73 11.50 16.67
CA SER A 152 37.10 11.82 17.11
C SER A 152 37.78 10.58 17.71
N LEU A 153 39.10 10.66 17.92
CA LEU A 153 39.86 9.59 18.58
C LEU A 153 40.12 9.93 20.04
N GLY A 154 40.38 8.93 20.87
CA GLY A 154 40.92 9.14 22.21
C GLY A 154 42.44 9.29 22.17
N ALA A 155 43.01 10.02 23.12
CA ALA A 155 44.47 10.03 23.29
C ALA A 155 44.97 8.61 23.62
N GLY A 156 46.04 8.17 22.96
CA GLY A 156 46.61 6.84 23.15
C GLY A 156 47.28 6.28 21.89
N THR A 157 47.56 4.99 21.91
CA THR A 157 48.24 4.29 20.81
C THR A 157 47.29 3.30 20.15
N TYR A 158 47.08 3.48 18.86
CA TYR A 158 46.31 2.59 18.00
C TYR A 158 47.27 1.74 17.17
N ASN A 159 47.13 0.41 17.24
CA ASN A 159 47.97 -0.51 16.51
C ASN A 159 47.42 -0.70 15.09
N LEU A 160 48.05 -0.11 14.09
CA LEU A 160 47.58 -0.17 12.70
C LEU A 160 48.17 -1.38 11.97
N ILE A 161 49.47 -1.63 12.13
CA ILE A 161 50.15 -2.81 11.60
C ILE A 161 50.94 -3.46 12.73
N ASP A 162 50.89 -4.78 12.85
CA ASP A 162 51.72 -5.53 13.78
C ASP A 162 52.25 -6.83 13.18
N GLY A 163 53.46 -7.20 13.60
CA GLY A 163 54.13 -8.44 13.25
C GLY A 163 55.05 -8.33 12.03
N GLY A 164 55.61 -9.47 11.62
CA GLY A 164 56.68 -9.56 10.62
C GLY A 164 57.99 -8.87 11.03
N ALA A 165 59.00 -8.93 10.18
CA ALA A 165 60.19 -8.09 10.27
C ALA A 165 59.92 -6.73 9.59
N THR A 166 60.21 -5.62 10.27
CA THR A 166 60.12 -4.28 9.65
C THR A 166 61.21 -4.13 8.62
N GLN A 167 60.86 -3.92 7.36
CA GLN A 167 61.81 -3.67 6.29
C GLN A 167 61.46 -2.30 5.69
N SER A 168 62.33 -1.32 5.88
CA SER A 168 62.16 -0.01 5.25
C SER A 168 63.25 0.24 4.24
N VAL A 169 62.81 0.49 3.02
CA VAL A 169 63.63 0.97 1.92
C VAL A 169 63.84 2.48 2.07
N SER A 170 64.95 2.99 1.55
CA SER A 170 65.23 4.42 1.49
C SER A 170 64.06 5.19 0.85
N GLY A 171 63.71 6.36 1.40
CA GLY A 171 62.66 7.24 0.83
C GLY A 171 61.21 6.98 1.29
N LEU A 172 60.98 6.23 2.38
CA LEU A 172 59.64 6.06 2.96
C LEU A 172 59.14 7.34 3.65
N THR A 173 57.94 7.79 3.27
CA THR A 173 57.15 8.82 3.97
C THR A 173 55.82 8.20 4.42
N MET A 174 55.49 8.29 5.71
CA MET A 174 54.19 7.86 6.24
C MET A 174 53.34 9.09 6.52
N VAL A 175 52.15 9.15 5.95
CA VAL A 175 51.25 10.30 6.07
C VAL A 175 49.96 9.88 6.76
N PRO A 176 49.68 10.34 8.00
CA PRO A 176 48.35 10.19 8.56
C PRO A 176 47.40 11.16 7.84
N VAL A 177 46.40 10.62 7.15
CA VAL A 177 45.35 11.37 6.48
C VAL A 177 44.12 11.32 7.38
N ILE A 178 43.85 12.42 8.08
CA ILE A 178 42.72 12.57 8.99
C ILE A 178 41.54 13.32 8.32
N PRO A 179 40.32 13.23 8.86
CA PRO A 179 39.15 13.93 8.31
C PRO A 179 39.21 15.47 8.39
N ALA A 180 40.13 16.03 9.18
CA ALA A 180 40.28 17.46 9.41
C ALA A 180 41.62 18.04 8.92
N PRO A 181 41.69 19.31 8.46
CA PRO A 181 42.95 19.92 8.05
C PRO A 181 43.99 19.93 9.19
N ALA A 182 45.25 19.73 8.82
CA ALA A 182 46.36 19.75 9.77
C ALA A 182 46.42 21.11 10.52
N GLY A 183 46.71 21.06 11.82
CA GLY A 183 46.82 22.26 12.67
C GLY A 183 45.48 22.88 13.08
N THR A 184 44.34 22.28 12.72
CA THR A 184 43.00 22.78 13.09
C THR A 184 42.38 22.07 14.29
N THR A 185 43.02 21.03 14.81
CA THR A 185 42.52 20.14 15.86
C THR A 185 43.33 20.32 17.15
N ARG A 186 42.72 20.04 18.32
CA ARG A 186 43.44 19.90 19.60
C ARG A 186 44.30 18.64 19.66
N GLN A 187 43.97 17.68 18.81
CA GLN A 187 44.64 16.40 18.73
C GLN A 187 45.82 16.46 17.76
N THR A 188 46.87 15.71 18.04
CA THR A 188 47.95 15.45 17.08
C THR A 188 48.04 13.96 16.77
N PHE A 189 48.45 13.65 15.54
CA PHE A 189 48.41 12.31 14.97
C PHE A 189 49.80 11.97 14.43
N GLY A 190 50.56 11.19 15.19
CA GLY A 190 51.91 10.76 14.83
C GLY A 190 51.93 9.29 14.43
N LEU A 191 52.61 8.94 13.34
CA LEU A 191 52.86 7.55 12.98
C LEU A 191 54.25 7.13 13.47
N VAL A 192 54.32 6.04 14.23
CA VAL A 192 55.55 5.52 14.83
C VAL A 192 55.77 4.08 14.37
N ARG A 193 57.02 3.73 14.11
CA ARG A 193 57.47 2.40 13.72
C ARG A 193 58.87 2.12 14.27
N PRO A 194 59.30 0.86 14.40
CA PRO A 194 60.65 0.55 14.83
C PRO A 194 61.67 0.72 13.67
N SER A 195 62.95 0.61 14.01
CA SER A 195 64.05 0.59 13.02
C SER A 195 63.93 -0.60 12.06
N SER A 196 64.49 -0.46 10.86
CA SER A 196 64.57 -1.57 9.89
C SER A 196 65.29 -2.78 10.52
N GLY A 197 64.83 -3.99 10.23
CA GLY A 197 65.32 -5.25 10.79
C GLY A 197 64.68 -5.67 12.12
N THR A 198 63.83 -4.83 12.74
CA THR A 198 63.19 -5.16 14.03
C THR A 198 62.06 -6.19 13.84
N THR A 199 62.01 -7.20 14.72
CA THR A 199 60.96 -8.23 14.76
C THR A 199 60.45 -8.41 16.20
N PRO A 200 59.14 -8.29 16.48
CA PRO A 200 58.08 -7.95 15.53
C PRO A 200 58.18 -6.49 15.06
N GLY A 201 57.77 -6.25 13.83
CA GLY A 201 57.55 -4.94 13.27
C GLY A 201 56.20 -4.37 13.71
N PHE A 202 56.05 -3.05 13.59
CA PHE A 202 54.76 -2.40 13.81
C PHE A 202 54.68 -1.05 13.09
N VAL A 203 53.45 -0.60 12.87
CA VAL A 203 53.13 0.81 12.65
C VAL A 203 51.98 1.17 13.59
N ASN A 204 52.25 2.14 14.46
CA ASN A 204 51.29 2.63 15.43
C ASN A 204 50.91 4.08 15.11
N LEU A 205 49.64 4.40 15.28
CA LEU A 205 49.17 5.77 15.37
C LEU A 205 49.17 6.20 16.83
N VAL A 206 49.97 7.20 17.15
CA VAL A 206 50.01 7.85 18.45
C VAL A 206 49.17 9.13 18.37
N VAL A 207 48.07 9.13 19.11
CA VAL A 207 47.18 10.28 19.26
C VAL A 207 47.48 10.96 20.58
N THR A 208 47.75 12.25 20.56
CA THR A 208 47.86 13.06 21.79
C THR A 208 46.87 14.22 21.76
N GLY A 209 46.52 14.74 22.93
CA GLY A 209 45.43 15.72 23.08
C GLY A 209 44.04 15.06 22.96
N ASN A 210 43.01 15.79 23.40
CA ASN A 210 41.63 15.33 23.37
C ASN A 210 40.76 16.39 22.69
N ALA A 211 39.76 15.93 21.94
CA ALA A 211 38.63 16.78 21.56
C ALA A 211 37.91 17.28 22.82
N ALA A 212 37.43 18.53 22.79
CA ALA A 212 36.65 19.08 23.89
C ALA A 212 35.15 18.87 23.71
N ASN A 213 34.45 18.83 24.84
CA ASN A 213 32.99 18.92 24.90
C ASN A 213 32.64 20.38 25.22
N LEU A 214 32.10 21.09 24.23
CA LEU A 214 31.81 22.52 24.31
C LEU A 214 30.31 22.78 24.25
N THR A 215 29.83 23.74 25.04
CA THR A 215 28.46 24.26 24.96
C THR A 215 28.50 25.70 24.45
N TRP A 216 27.60 26.02 23.51
CA TRP A 216 27.48 27.38 22.99
C TRP A 216 26.88 28.31 24.05
N THR A 217 27.54 29.43 24.31
CA THR A 217 27.06 30.48 25.22
C THR A 217 26.65 31.75 24.47
N GLY A 218 27.29 32.02 23.32
CA GLY A 218 27.10 33.27 22.57
C GLY A 218 27.39 34.54 23.38
N ALA A 219 28.18 34.43 24.47
CA ALA A 219 28.38 35.55 25.40
C ALA A 219 29.24 36.68 24.81
N ASN A 220 30.02 36.38 23.76
CA ASN A 220 30.84 37.32 23.01
C ASN A 220 30.31 37.46 21.57
N GLY A 221 28.98 37.55 21.44
CA GLY A 221 28.28 37.69 20.15
C GLY A 221 27.99 36.35 19.45
N GLY A 222 27.73 36.43 18.15
CA GLY A 222 27.26 35.28 17.35
C GLY A 222 28.36 34.52 16.60
N ILE A 223 29.64 34.87 16.72
CA ILE A 223 30.68 34.32 15.84
C ILE A 223 31.06 32.89 16.27
N TRP A 224 30.98 31.96 15.33
CA TRP A 224 31.61 30.65 15.40
C TRP A 224 32.74 30.58 14.38
N ASP A 225 33.97 30.60 14.90
CA ASP A 225 35.21 30.58 14.13
C ASP A 225 36.18 29.53 14.70
N LEU A 226 37.28 29.30 13.98
CA LEU A 226 38.25 28.27 14.30
C LEU A 226 39.44 28.85 15.09
N ASN A 227 39.64 28.38 16.31
CA ASN A 227 40.79 28.68 17.18
C ASN A 227 40.99 30.17 17.49
N THR A 228 39.97 31.02 17.38
CA THR A 228 40.13 32.49 17.51
C THR A 228 39.25 33.10 18.60
N THR A 229 37.92 33.01 18.53
CA THR A 229 37.05 33.72 19.47
C THR A 229 36.88 32.92 20.77
N THR A 230 37.34 33.49 21.89
CA THR A 230 37.06 32.97 23.24
C THR A 230 35.73 33.51 23.78
N GLY A 231 35.06 32.71 24.60
CA GLY A 231 33.87 33.13 25.36
C GLY A 231 32.52 32.87 24.70
N ASN A 232 32.47 32.47 23.42
CA ASN A 232 31.26 31.94 22.77
C ASN A 232 31.05 30.45 23.01
N TRP A 233 32.11 29.76 23.43
CA TRP A 233 32.10 28.36 23.83
C TRP A 233 32.55 28.25 25.29
N THR A 234 31.95 27.29 26.00
CA THR A 234 32.40 26.89 27.34
C THR A 234 32.56 25.39 27.42
N GLY A 235 33.68 24.95 28.02
CA GLY A 235 33.85 23.61 28.57
C GLY A 235 33.82 23.70 30.09
N ALA A 236 34.91 23.29 30.75
CA ALA A 236 35.14 23.57 32.17
C ALA A 236 35.36 25.07 32.47
N SER A 237 35.80 25.83 31.47
CA SER A 237 35.99 27.28 31.47
C SER A 237 35.63 27.82 30.08
N PRO A 238 35.53 29.16 29.89
CA PRO A 238 35.46 29.75 28.56
C PRO A 238 36.59 29.22 27.66
N ASP A 239 36.27 28.88 26.41
CA ASP A 239 37.16 28.18 25.49
C ASP A 239 36.99 28.70 24.05
N THR A 240 37.86 28.26 23.14
CA THR A 240 37.71 28.40 21.68
C THR A 240 37.20 27.09 21.08
N PHE A 241 36.80 27.12 19.81
CA PHE A 241 36.45 25.91 19.06
C PHE A 241 37.63 25.44 18.19
N SER A 242 37.93 24.15 18.22
CA SER A 242 38.82 23.45 17.28
C SER A 242 38.06 22.38 16.50
N ASN A 243 38.52 22.05 15.30
CA ASN A 243 37.94 20.92 14.56
C ASN A 243 38.08 19.62 15.38
N LEU A 244 37.12 18.71 15.18
CA LEU A 244 36.86 17.50 15.97
C LEU A 244 36.31 17.72 17.39
N ASP A 245 36.14 18.96 17.85
CA ASP A 245 35.41 19.19 19.11
C ASP A 245 33.94 18.75 18.99
N LEU A 246 33.37 18.32 20.11
CA LEU A 246 31.96 17.99 20.23
C LEU A 246 31.23 19.23 20.75
N VAL A 247 30.22 19.70 20.02
CA VAL A 247 29.53 20.96 20.36
C VAL A 247 28.07 20.72 20.69
N THR A 248 27.57 21.43 21.70
CA THR A 248 26.20 21.36 22.19
C THR A 248 25.53 22.74 22.15
N PHE A 249 24.30 22.77 21.61
CA PHE A 249 23.41 23.93 21.63
C PHE A 249 22.24 23.63 22.59
N ALA A 250 22.37 24.13 23.82
CA ALA A 250 21.36 23.99 24.88
C ALA A 250 20.65 25.33 25.13
N ASP A 251 19.68 25.38 26.04
CA ASP A 251 19.09 26.64 26.47
C ASP A 251 20.07 27.46 27.33
N GLY A 252 19.85 28.77 27.43
CA GLY A 252 20.63 29.68 28.28
C GLY A 252 21.75 30.45 27.58
N ALA A 253 21.92 30.29 26.26
CA ALA A 253 22.83 31.15 25.49
C ALA A 253 22.31 32.59 25.41
N THR A 254 23.22 33.56 25.42
CA THR A 254 22.91 34.99 25.28
C THR A 254 22.35 35.32 23.89
N THR A 255 22.74 34.56 22.86
CA THR A 255 22.18 34.66 21.51
C THR A 255 22.07 33.30 20.85
N GLY A 256 20.96 33.09 20.13
CA GLY A 256 20.73 31.93 19.28
C GLY A 256 21.27 32.05 17.86
N THR A 257 21.78 33.23 17.47
CA THR A 257 22.36 33.45 16.14
C THR A 257 23.83 33.01 16.14
N VAL A 258 24.16 32.06 15.26
CA VAL A 258 25.48 31.42 15.18
C VAL A 258 26.05 31.61 13.77
N ASN A 259 26.89 32.61 13.60
CA ASN A 259 27.52 33.03 12.36
C ASN A 259 28.79 32.20 12.08
N LEU A 260 28.72 31.30 11.10
CA LEU A 260 29.86 30.53 10.61
C LEU A 260 30.74 31.42 9.73
N THR A 261 32.00 31.65 10.11
CA THR A 261 32.92 32.52 9.37
C THR A 261 33.83 31.78 8.39
N GLY A 262 33.92 30.45 8.50
CA GLY A 262 34.74 29.61 7.63
C GLY A 262 34.26 28.16 7.59
N THR A 263 35.08 27.25 7.07
CA THR A 263 34.79 25.82 7.08
C THR A 263 35.10 25.23 8.45
N LEU A 264 34.09 24.67 9.11
CA LEU A 264 34.19 24.09 10.45
C LEU A 264 33.81 22.61 10.39
N GLN A 265 34.52 21.80 11.17
CA GLN A 265 34.38 20.34 11.19
C GLN A 265 34.34 19.82 12.64
N PRO A 266 33.31 20.16 13.43
CA PRO A 266 33.09 19.49 14.72
C PRO A 266 32.97 17.98 14.52
N ALA A 267 33.31 17.17 15.52
CA ALA A 267 33.03 15.74 15.45
C ALA A 267 31.51 15.48 15.49
N ARG A 268 30.80 16.26 16.31
CA ARG A 268 29.36 16.13 16.55
C ARG A 268 28.75 17.46 16.90
N ILE A 269 27.54 17.71 16.38
CA ILE A 269 26.68 18.82 16.80
C ILE A 269 25.46 18.22 17.49
N THR A 270 25.21 18.59 18.75
CA THR A 270 24.03 18.14 19.51
C THR A 270 23.17 19.35 19.90
N ALA A 271 21.95 19.43 19.39
CA ALA A 271 21.00 20.48 19.74
C ALA A 271 19.93 19.94 20.72
N THR A 272 20.01 20.35 21.97
CA THR A 272 19.11 19.94 23.08
C THR A 272 18.14 21.04 23.50
N ASN A 273 18.18 22.19 22.83
CA ASN A 273 17.37 23.38 23.10
C ASN A 273 15.85 23.11 23.14
N ILE A 274 15.17 23.62 24.16
CA ILE A 274 13.72 23.49 24.35
C ILE A 274 13.04 24.81 23.97
N SER A 275 13.51 25.93 24.54
CA SER A 275 12.92 27.26 24.33
C SER A 275 13.81 28.19 23.50
N GLN A 276 15.13 28.08 23.61
CA GLN A 276 16.05 28.92 22.84
C GLN A 276 16.02 28.48 21.37
N ALA A 277 15.63 29.36 20.46
CA ALA A 277 15.77 29.10 19.03
C ALA A 277 17.22 29.34 18.60
N TYR A 278 17.77 28.44 17.78
CA TYR A 278 19.09 28.59 17.18
C TYR A 278 19.00 28.77 15.67
N SER A 279 19.89 29.58 15.09
CA SER A 279 20.03 29.74 13.66
C SER A 279 21.51 29.82 13.27
N LEU A 280 21.97 28.85 12.48
CA LEU A 280 23.24 28.97 11.77
C LEU A 280 23.09 30.02 10.66
N THR A 281 24.07 30.91 10.54
CA THR A 281 24.14 31.96 9.52
C THR A 281 25.58 32.08 9.02
N GLY A 282 25.85 33.06 8.15
CA GLY A 282 27.22 33.34 7.68
C GLY A 282 27.60 32.66 6.37
N SER A 283 28.78 33.03 5.87
CA SER A 283 29.36 32.51 4.62
C SER A 283 30.14 31.20 4.80
N GLY A 284 30.38 30.77 6.04
CA GLY A 284 31.03 29.51 6.36
C GLY A 284 30.13 28.29 6.13
N ASN A 285 30.73 27.11 6.25
CA ASN A 285 30.03 25.83 6.08
C ASN A 285 30.51 24.76 7.06
N LEU A 286 29.67 23.74 7.23
CA LEU A 286 29.94 22.54 8.00
C LEU A 286 30.43 21.43 7.07
N ALA A 287 31.58 20.82 7.38
CA ALA A 287 32.23 19.81 6.54
C ALA A 287 32.77 18.62 7.36
N GLY A 288 33.30 17.60 6.69
CA GLY A 288 33.92 16.44 7.36
C GLY A 288 32.91 15.42 7.89
N GLY A 289 33.31 14.60 8.87
CA GLY A 289 32.50 13.49 9.38
C GLY A 289 31.40 13.85 10.38
N ILE A 290 30.89 15.09 10.37
CA ILE A 290 29.95 15.60 11.40
C ILE A 290 28.73 14.69 11.54
N GLN A 291 28.44 14.29 12.77
CA GLN A 291 27.13 13.78 13.17
C GLN A 291 26.28 14.93 13.73
N PHE A 292 25.23 15.32 13.01
CA PHE A 292 24.29 16.34 13.48
C PHE A 292 23.10 15.68 14.17
N ILE A 293 22.82 16.01 15.43
CA ILE A 293 21.76 15.41 16.23
C ILE A 293 20.87 16.50 16.83
N LYS A 294 19.56 16.45 16.55
CA LYS A 294 18.56 17.37 17.08
C LYS A 294 17.59 16.65 18.04
N ASN A 295 17.77 16.89 19.34
CA ASN A 295 17.07 16.21 20.43
C ASN A 295 16.04 17.08 21.17
N GLY A 296 16.27 18.39 21.27
CA GLY A 296 15.39 19.29 22.04
C GLY A 296 14.08 19.59 21.30
N SER A 297 13.04 20.02 22.00
CA SER A 297 11.75 20.36 21.36
C SER A 297 11.74 21.72 20.65
N GLY A 298 12.78 22.55 20.85
CA GLY A 298 12.89 23.89 20.24
C GLY A 298 13.21 23.85 18.75
N SER A 299 13.38 25.03 18.15
CA SER A 299 13.75 25.17 16.74
C SER A 299 15.26 25.29 16.56
N PHE A 300 15.80 24.65 15.52
CA PHE A 300 17.17 24.86 15.04
C PHE A 300 17.13 25.08 13.53
N SER A 301 17.62 26.22 13.06
CA SER A 301 17.65 26.59 11.65
C SER A 301 19.06 26.48 11.08
N ILE A 302 19.20 25.84 9.91
CA ILE A 302 20.43 25.84 9.12
C ILE A 302 20.25 26.87 8.00
N GLY A 303 20.84 28.05 8.16
CA GLY A 303 20.68 29.19 7.26
C GLY A 303 22.01 29.84 6.82
N ASN A 304 23.14 29.15 6.99
CA ASN A 304 24.41 29.58 6.38
C ASN A 304 24.30 29.55 4.84
N SER A 305 25.06 30.37 4.12
CA SER A 305 24.89 30.51 2.67
C SER A 305 25.72 29.54 1.83
N ALA A 306 26.83 29.04 2.36
CA ALA A 306 27.66 28.06 1.67
C ALA A 306 27.10 26.63 1.81
N ALA A 307 27.40 25.78 0.83
CA ALA A 307 27.00 24.36 0.88
C ALA A 307 27.68 23.64 2.03
N ASN A 308 26.90 22.94 2.85
CA ASN A 308 27.45 22.01 3.81
C ASN A 308 27.88 20.73 3.07
N THR A 309 29.00 20.14 3.49
CA THR A 309 29.64 19.00 2.80
C THR A 309 29.92 17.84 3.74
N PHE A 310 29.33 17.86 4.94
CA PHE A 310 29.55 16.80 5.92
C PHE A 310 28.90 15.48 5.52
N THR A 311 29.55 14.38 5.87
CA THR A 311 29.19 13.02 5.43
C THR A 311 28.64 12.15 6.55
N GLY A 312 28.79 12.55 7.82
CA GLY A 312 28.39 11.75 8.99
C GLY A 312 26.88 11.62 9.18
N GLY A 313 26.09 12.49 8.54
CA GLY A 313 24.63 12.43 8.52
C GLY A 313 23.95 13.27 9.59
N THR A 314 22.62 13.27 9.52
CA THR A 314 21.73 14.07 10.37
C THR A 314 20.69 13.17 11.02
N THR A 315 20.51 13.29 12.33
CA THR A 315 19.43 12.63 13.09
C THR A 315 18.51 13.68 13.71
N LEU A 316 17.23 13.63 13.36
CA LEU A 316 16.17 14.45 13.94
C LEU A 316 15.31 13.59 14.88
N ASN A 317 15.42 13.84 16.18
CA ASN A 317 14.67 13.14 17.22
C ASN A 317 13.45 13.93 17.71
N ALA A 318 13.56 15.27 17.81
CA ALA A 318 12.44 16.12 18.25
C ALA A 318 12.56 17.59 17.82
N GLY A 319 11.47 18.34 18.02
CA GLY A 319 11.36 19.76 17.70
C GLY A 319 11.42 20.02 16.20
N THR A 320 11.80 21.24 15.81
CA THR A 320 11.87 21.63 14.39
C THR A 320 13.32 21.79 13.93
N LEU A 321 13.68 21.13 12.83
CA LEU A 321 14.88 21.42 12.05
C LEU A 321 14.48 22.16 10.77
N SER A 322 14.78 23.46 10.71
CA SER A 322 14.43 24.32 9.59
C SER A 322 15.60 24.47 8.61
N LEU A 323 15.37 24.18 7.32
CA LEU A 323 16.41 24.23 6.28
C LEU A 323 16.29 25.52 5.47
N ALA A 324 16.82 26.62 6.02
CA ALA A 324 16.83 27.92 5.34
C ALA A 324 17.93 28.03 4.26
N ASN A 325 18.99 27.23 4.37
CA ASN A 325 20.00 27.06 3.33
C ASN A 325 19.44 26.15 2.22
N THR A 326 19.33 26.67 1.00
CA THR A 326 18.79 25.94 -0.16
C THR A 326 19.85 25.14 -0.93
N ASN A 327 21.12 25.24 -0.54
CA ASN A 327 22.25 24.62 -1.21
C ASN A 327 22.89 23.56 -0.29
N ALA A 328 22.45 22.30 -0.40
CA ALA A 328 22.95 21.16 0.38
C ALA A 328 23.04 21.45 1.91
N PRO A 329 21.93 21.81 2.57
CA PRO A 329 21.95 22.20 3.99
C PRO A 329 22.45 21.10 4.94
N LEU A 330 22.25 19.83 4.57
CA LEU A 330 22.52 18.67 5.43
C LEU A 330 23.69 17.82 4.94
N GLY A 331 24.56 18.38 4.09
CA GLY A 331 25.68 17.65 3.53
C GLY A 331 25.23 16.47 2.66
N THR A 332 26.02 15.41 2.63
CA THR A 332 25.79 14.21 1.81
C THR A 332 25.48 12.95 2.62
N GLY A 333 25.64 13.00 3.95
CA GLY A 333 25.33 11.88 4.83
C GLY A 333 23.83 11.57 4.90
N PRO A 334 23.43 10.38 5.38
CA PRO A 334 22.02 10.01 5.49
C PRO A 334 21.26 10.91 6.48
N ILE A 335 19.95 11.04 6.26
CA ILE A 335 19.03 11.72 7.18
C ILE A 335 18.17 10.66 7.86
N VAL A 336 18.18 10.64 9.19
CA VAL A 336 17.32 9.80 10.01
C VAL A 336 16.32 10.69 10.74
N VAL A 337 15.03 10.45 10.52
CA VAL A 337 13.93 11.19 11.16
C VAL A 337 13.21 10.23 12.10
N ASN A 338 13.52 10.34 13.39
CA ASN A 338 12.92 9.55 14.46
C ASN A 338 11.69 10.26 15.04
N GLY A 339 11.62 11.59 14.90
CA GLY A 339 10.49 12.41 15.32
C GLY A 339 10.62 13.85 14.87
N GLY A 340 9.78 14.74 15.42
CA GLY A 340 9.85 16.18 15.14
C GLY A 340 9.45 16.57 13.71
N THR A 341 9.80 17.80 13.33
CA THR A 341 9.43 18.43 12.06
C THR A 341 10.67 18.83 11.25
N LEU A 342 10.78 18.31 10.03
CA LEU A 342 11.72 18.81 9.04
C LEU A 342 11.02 19.89 8.19
N ALA A 343 11.44 21.15 8.36
CA ALA A 343 10.74 22.30 7.79
C ALA A 343 11.52 22.95 6.63
N PHE A 344 10.83 23.23 5.53
CA PHE A 344 11.36 23.87 4.34
C PHE A 344 10.77 25.28 4.18
N PRO A 345 11.42 26.33 4.73
CA PRO A 345 10.95 27.70 4.60
C PRO A 345 11.02 28.25 3.16
N SER A 346 11.68 27.53 2.25
CA SER A 346 11.69 27.78 0.81
C SER A 346 11.84 26.44 0.05
N ALA A 347 11.70 26.47 -1.29
CA ALA A 347 11.86 25.28 -2.11
C ALA A 347 13.28 24.69 -1.98
N ILE A 348 13.37 23.38 -1.72
CA ILE A 348 14.64 22.70 -1.47
C ILE A 348 14.71 21.32 -2.10
N PHE A 349 15.91 20.86 -2.47
CA PHE A 349 16.15 19.55 -3.06
C PHE A 349 17.24 18.81 -2.28
N LEU A 350 16.84 17.83 -1.47
CA LEU A 350 17.76 17.01 -0.69
C LEU A 350 18.18 15.78 -1.49
N SER A 351 19.47 15.51 -1.60
CA SER A 351 19.99 14.32 -2.32
C SER A 351 20.32 13.15 -1.37
N ASN A 352 20.11 13.33 -0.08
CA ASN A 352 20.44 12.39 0.98
C ASN A 352 19.47 11.21 0.98
N SER A 353 19.95 10.00 1.24
CA SER A 353 19.06 8.91 1.66
C SER A 353 18.35 9.30 2.95
N MET A 354 17.06 8.96 3.06
CA MET A 354 16.22 9.35 4.18
C MET A 354 15.55 8.11 4.80
N VAL A 355 15.63 8.01 6.13
CA VAL A 355 15.04 6.93 6.92
C VAL A 355 14.08 7.51 7.95
N PHE A 356 12.82 7.08 7.91
CA PHE A 356 11.82 7.41 8.94
C PHE A 356 11.73 6.27 9.96
N SER A 357 12.04 6.51 11.23
CA SER A 357 11.97 5.47 12.28
C SER A 357 10.91 5.74 13.35
N GLY A 358 10.24 6.89 13.30
CA GLY A 358 9.16 7.25 14.20
C GLY A 358 8.28 8.36 13.63
N ASN A 359 7.24 8.72 14.40
CA ASN A 359 6.23 9.68 13.96
C ASN A 359 6.82 11.08 13.83
N SER A 360 6.68 11.67 12.65
CA SER A 360 7.36 12.91 12.28
C SER A 360 6.53 13.73 11.32
N ALA A 361 6.98 14.95 11.02
CA ALA A 361 6.33 15.84 10.09
C ALA A 361 7.30 16.42 9.07
N ILE A 362 6.79 16.70 7.87
CA ILE A 362 7.47 17.51 6.86
C ILE A 362 6.57 18.69 6.52
N THR A 363 7.15 19.88 6.51
CA THR A 363 6.41 21.10 6.13
C THR A 363 7.17 21.87 5.07
N ASN A 364 6.46 22.55 4.19
CA ASN A 364 7.06 23.53 3.30
C ASN A 364 6.15 24.75 3.10
N SER A 365 6.76 25.90 2.84
CA SER A 365 6.08 27.18 2.68
C SER A 365 5.46 27.40 1.30
N GLY A 366 5.61 26.46 0.36
CA GLY A 366 5.20 26.61 -1.03
C GLY A 366 6.20 26.03 -2.03
N GLY A 367 5.87 26.14 -3.32
CA GLY A 367 6.78 25.76 -4.40
C GLY A 367 6.97 24.25 -4.57
N ASN A 368 8.09 23.86 -5.18
CA ASN A 368 8.45 22.46 -5.43
C ASN A 368 9.68 22.10 -4.60
N SER A 369 9.49 21.29 -3.56
CA SER A 369 10.57 20.72 -2.76
C SER A 369 10.73 19.22 -3.07
N ALA A 370 11.89 18.66 -2.76
CA ALA A 370 12.15 17.23 -2.83
C ALA A 370 12.87 16.76 -1.58
N ILE A 371 12.28 15.79 -0.88
CA ILE A 371 12.91 15.14 0.29
C ILE A 371 13.95 14.09 -0.13
N LEU A 372 13.88 13.67 -1.40
CA LEU A 372 14.85 12.79 -2.02
C LEU A 372 14.94 13.14 -3.51
N ASN A 373 16.08 13.70 -3.92
CA ASN A 373 16.42 14.10 -5.27
C ASN A 373 17.67 13.35 -5.74
N SER A 374 17.63 12.02 -5.65
CA SER A 374 18.73 11.14 -5.99
C SER A 374 18.18 9.89 -6.67
N THR A 375 18.90 9.35 -7.66
CA THR A 375 18.54 8.08 -8.29
C THR A 375 19.09 6.87 -7.55
N THR A 376 20.03 7.09 -6.61
CA THR A 376 20.70 6.03 -5.84
C THR A 376 20.41 6.11 -4.34
N GLY A 377 20.07 7.31 -3.84
CA GLY A 377 19.60 7.49 -2.47
C GLY A 377 18.21 6.91 -2.31
N THR A 378 17.89 6.38 -1.12
CA THR A 378 16.63 5.67 -0.86
C THR A 378 15.78 6.41 0.17
N LEU A 379 14.46 6.26 0.03
CA LEU A 379 13.49 6.58 1.06
C LEU A 379 13.05 5.27 1.72
N SER A 380 13.24 5.15 3.03
CA SER A 380 12.91 3.93 3.76
C SER A 380 12.35 4.22 5.14
N SER A 381 11.84 3.19 5.82
CA SER A 381 11.43 3.30 7.21
C SER A 381 11.89 2.11 8.06
N VAL A 382 12.02 2.36 9.36
CA VAL A 382 12.10 1.32 10.38
C VAL A 382 10.72 1.22 11.02
N GLY A 383 10.08 0.05 10.88
CA GLY A 383 8.68 -0.11 11.30
C GLY A 383 7.71 0.71 10.44
N SER A 384 6.53 0.99 10.99
CA SER A 384 5.45 1.70 10.29
C SER A 384 5.33 3.16 10.76
N ALA A 385 6.33 3.97 10.45
CA ALA A 385 6.36 5.39 10.82
C ALA A 385 5.19 6.16 10.18
N ASN A 386 4.52 7.04 10.93
CA ASN A 386 3.55 7.99 10.38
C ASN A 386 4.23 9.33 10.09
N VAL A 387 4.27 9.72 8.81
CA VAL A 387 4.83 11.00 8.34
C VAL A 387 3.69 11.95 8.04
N ASP A 388 3.52 12.95 8.89
CA ASP A 388 2.55 14.02 8.72
C ASP A 388 3.03 15.02 7.66
N LEU A 389 2.23 15.13 6.59
CA LEU A 389 2.43 16.01 5.45
C LEU A 389 1.34 17.09 5.37
N SER A 390 0.53 17.27 6.41
CA SER A 390 -0.53 18.29 6.43
C SER A 390 -0.01 19.72 6.30
N GLY A 391 1.24 19.97 6.69
CA GLY A 391 1.92 21.24 6.51
C GLY A 391 2.65 21.39 5.17
N VAL A 392 2.44 20.48 4.21
CA VAL A 392 2.98 20.60 2.85
C VAL A 392 2.08 21.55 2.03
N ASN A 393 2.64 22.67 1.58
CA ASN A 393 2.02 23.62 0.68
C ASN A 393 2.73 23.55 -0.69
N GLY A 394 2.02 23.24 -1.77
CA GLY A 394 2.63 23.02 -3.09
C GLY A 394 3.06 21.56 -3.32
N ILE A 395 4.24 21.33 -3.88
CA ILE A 395 4.69 19.99 -4.31
C ILE A 395 5.82 19.49 -3.43
N LEU A 396 5.65 18.29 -2.86
CA LEU A 396 6.69 17.48 -2.24
C LEU A 396 7.03 16.30 -3.15
N SER A 397 8.21 16.34 -3.76
CA SER A 397 8.69 15.32 -4.69
C SER A 397 9.52 14.24 -4.00
N ILE A 398 9.39 13.01 -4.48
CA ILE A 398 10.25 11.87 -4.11
C ILE A 398 10.81 11.30 -5.42
N ASN A 399 12.10 11.47 -5.68
CA ASN A 399 12.76 11.06 -6.94
C ASN A 399 13.42 9.68 -6.87
N GLY A 400 13.88 9.29 -5.67
CA GLY A 400 14.62 8.03 -5.48
C GLY A 400 13.74 6.83 -5.12
N PRO A 401 14.30 5.61 -5.12
CA PRO A 401 13.58 4.41 -4.76
C PRO A 401 12.99 4.49 -3.36
N MET A 402 11.72 4.10 -3.21
CA MET A 402 11.02 4.08 -1.92
C MET A 402 10.48 2.70 -1.51
N HIS A 403 10.89 1.61 -2.18
CA HIS A 403 10.43 0.24 -1.90
C HIS A 403 10.68 -0.22 -0.46
N GLY A 404 11.65 0.38 0.24
CA GLY A 404 11.94 0.12 1.65
C GLY A 404 11.10 0.94 2.65
N PHE A 405 10.16 1.77 2.18
CA PHE A 405 9.26 2.53 3.05
C PHE A 405 7.97 1.72 3.31
N THR A 406 7.68 1.46 4.58
CA THR A 406 6.58 0.62 5.09
C THR A 406 5.64 1.39 6.03
N GLY A 407 5.76 2.72 6.06
CA GLY A 407 4.96 3.62 6.90
C GLY A 407 3.77 4.25 6.18
N THR A 408 3.19 5.27 6.82
CA THR A 408 2.10 6.08 6.27
C THR A 408 2.62 7.46 5.88
N LEU A 409 2.28 7.92 4.67
CA LEU A 409 2.40 9.32 4.26
C LEU A 409 1.01 9.96 4.39
N ALA A 410 0.81 10.81 5.40
CA ALA A 410 -0.50 11.33 5.80
C ALA A 410 -0.64 12.82 5.48
N LEU A 411 -1.47 13.18 4.51
CA LEU A 411 -1.72 14.58 4.13
C LEU A 411 -2.76 15.29 5.00
N GLY A 412 -3.51 14.56 5.83
CA GLY A 412 -4.45 15.15 6.80
C GLY A 412 -5.44 16.14 6.18
N ALA A 413 -5.57 17.33 6.76
CA ALA A 413 -6.41 18.41 6.21
C ALA A 413 -5.69 19.31 5.19
N GLY A 414 -4.48 18.94 4.76
CA GLY A 414 -3.65 19.72 3.84
C GLY A 414 -4.15 19.73 2.39
N SER A 415 -3.56 20.59 1.58
CA SER A 415 -3.83 20.76 0.14
C SER A 415 -2.59 20.52 -0.73
N GLY A 416 -1.52 19.98 -0.13
CA GLY A 416 -0.27 19.69 -0.81
C GLY A 416 -0.38 18.56 -1.84
N THR A 417 0.67 18.44 -2.65
CA THR A 417 0.85 17.37 -3.61
C THR A 417 2.03 16.50 -3.18
N VAL A 418 1.80 15.20 -2.99
CA VAL A 418 2.88 14.21 -3.02
C VAL A 418 3.09 13.79 -4.46
N ARG A 419 4.28 14.06 -4.98
CA ARG A 419 4.65 13.69 -6.34
C ARG A 419 5.71 12.60 -6.33
N LEU A 420 5.35 11.44 -6.86
CA LEU A 420 6.30 10.41 -7.21
C LEU A 420 7.02 10.85 -8.48
N ASN A 421 8.24 11.29 -8.28
CA ASN A 421 9.03 11.90 -9.33
C ASN A 421 9.94 10.84 -9.95
N SER A 422 9.92 10.85 -11.26
CA SER A 422 10.84 10.18 -12.14
C SER A 422 11.58 11.32 -12.83
N ASN A 423 12.90 11.32 -12.90
CA ASN A 423 13.65 12.45 -13.47
C ASN A 423 13.18 12.86 -14.88
N SER A 424 13.68 14.00 -15.36
CA SER A 424 13.17 14.67 -16.56
C SER A 424 13.24 13.87 -17.88
N SER A 425 13.81 12.66 -17.93
CA SER A 425 14.11 11.96 -19.19
C SER A 425 13.52 10.54 -19.34
N GLY A 426 12.71 10.02 -18.41
CA GLY A 426 11.99 8.73 -18.56
C GLY A 426 12.87 7.46 -18.61
N SER A 427 14.14 7.59 -18.99
CA SER A 427 15.12 6.51 -19.12
C SER A 427 15.90 6.25 -17.82
N ALA A 428 15.63 7.03 -16.77
CA ALA A 428 16.30 6.94 -15.48
C ALA A 428 15.30 6.98 -14.31
N ASP A 429 14.08 6.53 -14.56
CA ASP A 429 13.01 6.39 -13.57
C ASP A 429 13.39 5.33 -12.55
N VAL A 430 13.37 5.70 -11.26
CA VAL A 430 13.74 4.79 -10.16
C VAL A 430 12.76 4.79 -9.00
N ASN A 431 11.75 5.67 -9.02
CA ASN A 431 10.70 5.68 -8.02
C ASN A 431 9.44 4.97 -8.54
N PHE A 432 9.26 3.73 -8.12
CA PHE A 432 8.11 2.89 -8.45
C PHE A 432 7.08 2.81 -7.31
N GLY A 433 7.11 3.76 -6.37
CA GLY A 433 6.28 3.70 -5.17
C GLY A 433 6.73 2.62 -4.18
N SER A 434 5.81 2.19 -3.31
CA SER A 434 6.01 1.11 -2.36
C SER A 434 4.72 0.33 -2.16
N SER A 435 4.77 -0.99 -2.36
CA SER A 435 3.68 -1.93 -2.05
C SER A 435 3.41 -2.06 -0.56
N ASN A 436 4.28 -1.55 0.30
CA ASN A 436 4.17 -1.65 1.75
C ASN A 436 3.78 -0.31 2.42
N ALA A 437 3.61 0.75 1.64
CA ALA A 437 3.29 2.08 2.15
C ALA A 437 1.79 2.36 2.11
N HIS A 438 1.30 3.07 3.12
CA HIS A 438 -0.04 3.66 3.09
C HIS A 438 0.05 5.12 2.66
N PHE A 439 -0.61 5.46 1.55
CA PHE A 439 -0.77 6.83 1.08
C PHE A 439 -2.13 7.34 1.55
N ASP A 440 -2.15 8.09 2.63
CA ASP A 440 -3.37 8.68 3.18
C ASP A 440 -3.49 10.15 2.75
N LEU A 441 -4.32 10.41 1.75
CA LEU A 441 -4.56 11.76 1.25
C LEU A 441 -5.41 12.61 2.22
N GLY A 442 -5.93 12.01 3.29
CA GLY A 442 -6.64 12.71 4.36
C GLY A 442 -7.98 13.31 3.89
N THR A 443 -8.43 14.38 4.53
CA THR A 443 -9.76 14.99 4.31
C THR A 443 -9.71 16.33 3.58
N GLY A 444 -8.51 16.86 3.33
CA GLY A 444 -8.30 18.12 2.61
C GLY A 444 -8.46 17.97 1.10
N SER A 445 -7.70 18.75 0.35
CA SER A 445 -7.70 18.75 -1.12
C SER A 445 -6.36 18.29 -1.70
N ALA A 446 -5.76 17.31 -1.05
CA ALA A 446 -4.45 16.78 -1.38
C ALA A 446 -4.42 16.02 -2.72
N TYR A 447 -3.25 16.00 -3.34
CA TYR A 447 -2.99 15.29 -4.59
C TYR A 447 -1.90 14.24 -4.39
N LEU A 448 -2.11 13.05 -4.96
CA LEU A 448 -1.05 12.07 -5.25
C LEU A 448 -0.94 11.93 -6.76
N ASN A 449 0.27 12.10 -7.30
CA ASN A 449 0.52 11.95 -8.72
C ASN A 449 1.92 11.43 -9.03
N ASN A 450 2.15 11.07 -10.28
CA ASN A 450 3.48 10.88 -10.82
C ASN A 450 3.82 11.99 -11.82
N ARG A 451 5.11 12.25 -12.05
CA ARG A 451 5.50 13.40 -12.89
C ARG A 451 5.30 13.16 -14.39
N ASN A 452 5.76 12.03 -14.93
CA ASN A 452 6.00 11.84 -16.37
C ASN A 452 5.01 10.90 -17.08
N GLY A 453 4.32 10.03 -16.35
CA GLY A 453 3.56 8.90 -16.88
C GLY A 453 4.46 7.76 -17.37
N ASN A 454 3.90 6.82 -18.15
CA ASN A 454 4.61 5.64 -18.71
C ASN A 454 5.33 4.76 -17.68
N ILE A 455 4.78 4.64 -16.48
CA ILE A 455 5.42 3.94 -15.37
C ILE A 455 4.40 3.13 -14.60
N THR A 456 4.85 2.02 -14.02
CA THR A 456 4.09 1.26 -13.03
C THR A 456 4.47 1.73 -11.64
N ILE A 457 3.48 2.19 -10.87
CA ILE A 457 3.64 2.65 -9.51
C ILE A 457 2.87 1.73 -8.56
N HIS A 458 3.57 1.22 -7.56
CA HIS A 458 3.00 0.42 -6.48
C HIS A 458 2.56 1.31 -5.32
N LEU A 459 1.29 1.21 -4.93
CA LEU A 459 0.70 1.88 -3.79
C LEU A 459 0.17 0.82 -2.83
N GLY A 460 0.81 0.65 -1.67
CA GLY A 460 0.43 -0.40 -0.72
C GLY A 460 -1.02 -0.30 -0.26
N ALA A 461 -1.44 0.89 0.18
CA ALA A 461 -2.84 1.23 0.40
C ALA A 461 -3.07 2.70 0.05
N VAL A 462 -4.31 3.04 -0.33
CA VAL A 462 -4.71 4.42 -0.65
C VAL A 462 -6.01 4.75 0.09
N SER A 463 -6.01 5.85 0.83
CA SER A 463 -7.21 6.44 1.45
C SER A 463 -7.29 7.94 1.17
N GLY A 464 -8.50 8.49 1.27
CA GLY A 464 -8.71 9.92 1.06
C GLY A 464 -10.18 10.29 1.07
N GLY A 465 -10.47 11.53 1.45
CA GLY A 465 -11.80 12.13 1.48
C GLY A 465 -12.25 12.69 0.13
N PRO A 466 -13.47 13.23 0.05
CA PRO A 466 -14.13 13.61 -1.20
C PRO A 466 -13.37 14.60 -2.10
N ASN A 467 -12.54 15.47 -1.52
CA ASN A 467 -11.83 16.52 -2.25
C ASN A 467 -10.39 16.13 -2.63
N THR A 468 -9.99 14.89 -2.36
CA THR A 468 -8.64 14.40 -2.65
C THR A 468 -8.56 13.83 -4.06
N HIS A 469 -7.35 13.78 -4.62
CA HIS A 469 -7.13 13.44 -6.01
C HIS A 469 -5.97 12.45 -6.20
N LEU A 470 -6.25 11.32 -6.87
CA LEU A 470 -5.24 10.42 -7.39
C LEU A 470 -5.13 10.64 -8.90
N PHE A 471 -4.08 11.32 -9.33
CA PHE A 471 -3.85 11.63 -10.74
C PHE A 471 -2.73 10.77 -11.30
N ALA A 472 -2.81 10.51 -12.61
CA ALA A 472 -1.73 9.89 -13.34
C ALA A 472 -0.59 10.92 -13.55
N ARG A 473 -0.26 11.32 -14.78
CA ARG A 473 0.80 12.31 -14.98
C ARG A 473 0.42 13.75 -14.62
N GLN A 474 1.35 14.45 -13.99
CA GLN A 474 1.23 15.88 -13.68
C GLN A 474 1.67 16.80 -14.84
N SER A 475 2.77 16.47 -15.54
CA SER A 475 3.45 17.40 -16.45
C SER A 475 3.50 16.88 -17.88
N GLY A 476 3.25 17.78 -18.84
CA GLY A 476 3.33 17.50 -20.27
C GLY A 476 2.11 16.75 -20.82
N THR A 477 2.07 16.62 -22.14
CA THR A 477 1.20 15.68 -22.86
C THR A 477 2.08 14.54 -23.38
N GLY A 478 1.64 13.31 -23.18
CA GLY A 478 2.37 12.11 -23.60
C GLY A 478 1.39 11.01 -23.98
N ASN A 479 1.82 10.13 -24.88
CA ASN A 479 0.98 9.09 -25.43
C ASN A 479 1.33 7.71 -24.87
N THR A 480 1.49 7.65 -23.55
CA THR A 480 1.83 6.43 -22.80
C THR A 480 1.11 6.44 -21.46
N ALA A 481 0.54 5.31 -21.08
CA ALA A 481 -0.31 5.19 -19.89
C ALA A 481 0.51 4.97 -18.61
N THR A 482 0.10 5.58 -17.51
CA THR A 482 0.52 5.19 -16.16
C THR A 482 -0.22 3.93 -15.74
N THR A 483 0.41 3.05 -14.95
CA THR A 483 -0.29 1.97 -14.24
C THR A 483 -0.14 2.14 -12.73
N TYR A 484 -1.24 2.21 -11.99
CA TYR A 484 -1.23 2.11 -10.52
C TYR A 484 -1.60 0.70 -10.07
N ILE A 485 -0.74 0.07 -9.28
CA ILE A 485 -1.02 -1.20 -8.61
C ILE A 485 -1.31 -0.90 -7.13
N VAL A 486 -2.56 -1.10 -6.70
CA VAL A 486 -3.04 -0.71 -5.38
C VAL A 486 -3.38 -1.94 -4.54
N GLY A 487 -3.00 -1.93 -3.25
CA GLY A 487 -3.49 -2.91 -2.26
C GLY A 487 -2.45 -3.90 -1.73
N GLY A 488 -1.17 -3.76 -2.10
CA GLY A 488 -0.08 -4.62 -1.62
C GLY A 488 0.09 -4.68 -0.09
N LEU A 489 -0.45 -3.69 0.65
CA LEU A 489 -0.45 -3.68 2.11
C LEU A 489 -1.49 -4.64 2.72
N ASN A 490 -2.38 -5.21 1.91
CA ASN A 490 -3.44 -6.14 2.33
C ASN A 490 -4.46 -5.55 3.32
N THR A 491 -4.50 -4.21 3.46
CA THR A 491 -5.42 -3.49 4.32
C THR A 491 -6.61 -2.98 3.52
N SER A 492 -7.82 -3.10 4.08
CA SER A 492 -9.01 -2.48 3.49
C SER A 492 -9.00 -0.97 3.73
N THR A 493 -9.23 -0.19 2.68
CA THR A 493 -9.25 1.29 2.75
C THR A 493 -10.41 1.88 1.96
N THR A 494 -10.76 3.14 2.26
CA THR A 494 -11.75 3.91 1.50
C THR A 494 -11.09 5.13 0.87
N PHE A 495 -11.31 5.30 -0.43
CA PHE A 495 -10.95 6.49 -1.18
C PHE A 495 -12.22 7.11 -1.76
N SER A 496 -12.65 8.22 -1.18
CA SER A 496 -13.81 9.00 -1.64
C SER A 496 -13.43 10.11 -2.61
N GLY A 497 -12.14 10.27 -2.93
CA GLY A 497 -11.64 11.27 -3.86
C GLY A 497 -11.86 10.89 -5.34
N ALA A 498 -11.30 11.70 -6.24
CA ALA A 498 -11.39 11.48 -7.68
C ALA A 498 -10.10 10.86 -8.25
N ILE A 499 -10.24 9.82 -9.08
CA ILE A 499 -9.16 9.25 -9.89
C ILE A 499 -9.31 9.76 -11.34
N SER A 500 -8.22 10.25 -11.95
CA SER A 500 -8.23 10.69 -13.35
C SER A 500 -6.89 10.53 -14.08
N ASN A 501 -6.94 10.48 -15.41
CA ASN A 501 -5.76 10.49 -16.28
C ASN A 501 -4.89 11.75 -16.12
N ALA A 502 -5.47 12.87 -15.70
CA ALA A 502 -4.84 14.19 -15.79
C ALA A 502 -4.19 14.42 -17.18
N GLY A 503 -2.86 14.53 -17.27
CA GLY A 503 -2.17 14.73 -18.56
C GLY A 503 -1.93 13.47 -19.40
N ASP A 504 -2.37 12.29 -18.96
CA ASP A 504 -2.15 11.02 -19.67
C ASP A 504 -3.11 10.85 -20.86
N LEU A 505 -2.65 11.17 -22.08
CA LEU A 505 -3.48 11.08 -23.28
C LEU A 505 -3.84 9.63 -23.67
N SER A 506 -3.02 8.66 -23.29
CA SER A 506 -3.31 7.23 -23.49
C SER A 506 -4.04 6.58 -22.32
N GLY A 507 -4.32 7.35 -21.26
CA GLY A 507 -5.06 6.86 -20.11
C GLY A 507 -4.24 6.44 -18.88
N LEU A 508 -4.96 5.92 -17.91
CA LEU A 508 -4.52 5.37 -16.65
C LEU A 508 -5.05 3.95 -16.51
N ASN A 509 -4.14 3.00 -16.31
CA ASN A 509 -4.50 1.64 -15.91
C ASN A 509 -4.48 1.51 -14.40
N MET A 510 -5.47 0.83 -13.85
CA MET A 510 -5.59 0.54 -12.43
C MET A 510 -5.54 -0.97 -12.24
N VAL A 511 -4.81 -1.43 -11.24
CA VAL A 511 -4.78 -2.84 -10.85
C VAL A 511 -5.01 -2.94 -9.35
N LYS A 512 -6.07 -3.64 -8.93
CA LYS A 512 -6.31 -3.96 -7.53
C LYS A 512 -5.69 -5.31 -7.18
N THR A 513 -4.85 -5.31 -6.14
CA THR A 513 -4.12 -6.49 -5.63
C THR A 513 -4.24 -6.59 -4.11
N GLY A 514 -3.77 -7.71 -3.53
CA GLY A 514 -3.77 -7.94 -2.09
C GLY A 514 -5.15 -8.26 -1.52
N THR A 515 -5.19 -8.81 -0.31
CA THR A 515 -6.40 -9.41 0.26
C THR A 515 -7.42 -8.40 0.78
N GLY A 516 -7.03 -7.14 0.99
CA GLY A 516 -7.91 -6.09 1.49
C GLY A 516 -8.96 -5.63 0.46
N THR A 517 -10.01 -4.97 0.93
CA THR A 517 -11.04 -4.34 0.09
C THR A 517 -10.74 -2.86 -0.09
N TRP A 518 -10.66 -2.38 -1.34
CA TRP A 518 -10.57 -0.96 -1.64
C TRP A 518 -11.95 -0.41 -2.00
N THR A 519 -12.49 0.49 -1.19
CA THR A 519 -13.81 1.11 -1.42
C THR A 519 -13.64 2.44 -2.12
N LEU A 520 -14.23 2.59 -3.31
CA LEU A 520 -14.27 3.82 -4.08
C LEU A 520 -15.61 4.52 -3.89
N GLY A 521 -15.57 5.64 -3.16
CA GLY A 521 -16.76 6.44 -2.82
C GLY A 521 -16.92 7.73 -3.61
N GLY A 522 -15.89 8.14 -4.36
CA GLY A 522 -15.89 9.39 -5.11
C GLY A 522 -16.34 9.24 -6.56
N ASN A 523 -16.12 10.31 -7.33
CA ASN A 523 -16.34 10.36 -8.77
C ASN A 523 -15.01 10.22 -9.50
N SER A 524 -14.76 9.04 -10.04
CA SER A 524 -13.55 8.71 -10.80
C SER A 524 -13.88 8.55 -12.28
N ASN A 525 -13.09 9.18 -13.13
CA ASN A 525 -13.22 9.09 -14.59
C ASN A 525 -11.84 9.12 -15.24
N PHE A 526 -11.49 8.02 -15.89
CA PHE A 526 -10.22 7.85 -16.55
C PHE A 526 -10.36 6.91 -17.76
N THR A 527 -9.44 6.98 -18.70
CA THR A 527 -9.40 6.06 -19.85
C THR A 527 -8.40 4.97 -19.54
N GLY A 528 -8.62 3.72 -19.94
CA GLY A 528 -7.77 2.59 -19.53
C GLY A 528 -8.54 1.52 -18.74
N ALA A 529 -7.85 0.44 -18.40
CA ALA A 529 -8.44 -0.73 -17.73
C ALA A 529 -8.42 -0.60 -16.19
N PHE A 530 -9.30 -1.33 -15.51
CA PHE A 530 -9.27 -1.47 -14.05
C PHE A 530 -9.39 -2.93 -13.63
N ASP A 531 -8.27 -3.64 -13.67
CA ASP A 531 -8.24 -5.07 -13.35
C ASP A 531 -8.23 -5.33 -11.85
N ILE A 532 -8.96 -6.35 -11.42
CA ILE A 532 -9.07 -6.79 -10.03
C ILE A 532 -8.45 -8.18 -9.93
N GLN A 533 -7.18 -8.23 -9.57
CA GLN A 533 -6.40 -9.46 -9.51
C GLN A 533 -6.55 -10.20 -8.17
N SER A 534 -6.81 -9.49 -7.08
CA SER A 534 -7.04 -10.09 -5.75
C SER A 534 -7.75 -9.16 -4.77
N GLY A 535 -8.39 -9.76 -3.77
CA GLY A 535 -9.18 -9.06 -2.76
C GLY A 535 -10.44 -8.41 -3.35
N GLY A 536 -10.92 -7.35 -2.71
CA GLY A 536 -12.16 -6.68 -3.10
C GLY A 536 -11.96 -5.28 -3.68
N LEU A 537 -12.75 -4.93 -4.70
CA LEU A 537 -13.06 -3.55 -5.08
C LEU A 537 -14.54 -3.31 -4.76
N ALA A 538 -14.83 -2.33 -3.91
CA ALA A 538 -16.19 -1.96 -3.56
C ALA A 538 -16.53 -0.57 -4.14
N ILE A 539 -17.68 -0.43 -4.78
CA ILE A 539 -18.10 0.81 -5.45
C ILE A 539 -19.33 1.37 -4.74
N THR A 540 -19.13 2.46 -4.01
CA THR A 540 -20.23 3.23 -3.38
C THR A 540 -20.47 4.57 -4.09
N GLY A 541 -19.49 5.06 -4.85
CA GLY A 541 -19.58 6.26 -5.68
C GLY A 541 -19.74 5.93 -7.16
N THR A 542 -19.11 6.71 -8.04
CA THR A 542 -19.12 6.50 -9.49
C THR A 542 -17.69 6.32 -9.99
N THR A 543 -17.39 5.19 -10.62
CA THR A 543 -16.10 4.93 -11.28
C THR A 543 -16.35 4.56 -12.72
N ILE A 544 -15.91 5.39 -13.67
CA ILE A 544 -16.05 5.13 -15.10
C ILE A 544 -14.67 4.96 -15.72
N THR A 545 -14.50 3.86 -16.43
CA THR A 545 -13.33 3.53 -17.25
C THR A 545 -13.76 3.26 -18.68
N THR A 546 -12.85 3.32 -19.64
CA THR A 546 -13.19 3.15 -21.07
C THR A 546 -12.81 1.80 -21.66
N ASN A 547 -12.02 1.00 -20.96
CA ASN A 547 -11.54 -0.29 -21.47
C ASN A 547 -12.17 -1.44 -20.67
N ALA A 548 -12.01 -2.65 -21.18
CA ALA A 548 -12.38 -3.86 -20.47
C ALA A 548 -11.74 -3.94 -19.07
N THR A 549 -12.47 -4.56 -18.14
CA THR A 549 -12.07 -4.83 -16.77
C THR A 549 -12.12 -6.33 -16.51
N GLU A 550 -11.03 -6.89 -15.99
CA GLU A 550 -10.98 -8.28 -15.55
C GLU A 550 -11.19 -8.42 -14.04
N VAL A 551 -12.03 -9.36 -13.62
CA VAL A 551 -12.17 -9.79 -12.21
C VAL A 551 -11.65 -11.23 -12.11
N ALA A 552 -10.42 -11.38 -11.64
CA ALA A 552 -9.75 -12.67 -11.56
C ALA A 552 -10.42 -13.63 -10.58
N ALA A 553 -10.17 -14.94 -10.74
CA ALA A 553 -10.64 -15.96 -9.81
C ALA A 553 -10.23 -15.64 -8.35
N GLY A 554 -11.20 -15.66 -7.44
CA GLY A 554 -11.01 -15.33 -6.02
C GLY A 554 -10.97 -13.82 -5.69
N ALA A 555 -11.01 -12.94 -6.68
CA ALA A 555 -11.22 -11.50 -6.48
C ALA A 555 -12.72 -11.14 -6.49
N SER A 556 -13.07 -9.93 -6.04
CA SER A 556 -14.47 -9.48 -6.05
C SER A 556 -14.66 -8.02 -6.48
N LEU A 557 -15.65 -7.78 -7.34
CA LEU A 557 -16.25 -6.47 -7.61
C LEU A 557 -17.61 -6.38 -6.88
N ALA A 558 -17.74 -5.48 -5.92
CA ALA A 558 -18.97 -5.28 -5.16
C ALA A 558 -19.57 -3.90 -5.42
N LEU A 559 -20.79 -3.83 -5.94
CA LEU A 559 -21.53 -2.59 -6.05
C LEU A 559 -22.39 -2.40 -4.79
N ALA A 560 -22.27 -1.24 -4.14
CA ALA A 560 -22.98 -0.91 -2.92
C ALA A 560 -23.79 0.39 -3.10
N GLY A 561 -24.60 0.42 -4.16
CA GLY A 561 -25.43 1.55 -4.59
C GLY A 561 -24.74 2.51 -5.57
N GLY A 562 -23.45 2.29 -5.86
CA GLY A 562 -22.68 3.09 -6.81
C GLY A 562 -22.81 2.63 -8.26
N THR A 563 -22.05 3.29 -9.14
CA THR A 563 -21.94 2.99 -10.57
C THR A 563 -20.51 2.59 -10.92
N PHE A 564 -20.33 1.42 -11.54
CA PHE A 564 -19.08 1.04 -12.19
C PHE A 564 -19.30 0.98 -13.70
N GLY A 565 -18.58 1.78 -14.48
CA GLY A 565 -18.65 1.79 -15.94
C GLY A 565 -17.35 1.32 -16.56
N ALA A 566 -17.46 0.51 -17.61
CA ALA A 566 -16.36 -0.05 -18.39
C ALA A 566 -16.87 -0.40 -19.80
N GLU A 567 -15.98 -0.74 -20.73
CA GLU A 567 -16.41 -1.34 -22.01
C GLU A 567 -17.09 -2.70 -21.77
N SER A 568 -16.43 -3.55 -21.00
CA SER A 568 -16.96 -4.84 -20.54
C SER A 568 -16.33 -5.22 -19.20
N VAL A 569 -17.01 -6.06 -18.43
CA VAL A 569 -16.49 -6.72 -17.24
C VAL A 569 -16.47 -8.22 -17.51
N SER A 570 -15.28 -8.79 -17.57
CA SER A 570 -15.06 -10.24 -17.65
C SER A 570 -14.70 -10.76 -16.26
N SER A 571 -15.50 -11.69 -15.71
CA SER A 571 -15.36 -12.10 -14.30
C SER A 571 -15.30 -13.62 -14.13
N GLU A 572 -14.13 -14.12 -13.75
CA GLU A 572 -13.94 -15.44 -13.13
C GLU A 572 -14.13 -15.37 -11.59
N GLY A 573 -14.03 -14.17 -11.02
CA GLY A 573 -14.24 -13.89 -9.60
C GLY A 573 -15.71 -13.71 -9.21
N THR A 574 -15.94 -12.90 -8.18
CA THR A 574 -17.29 -12.58 -7.69
C THR A 574 -17.74 -11.17 -8.08
N VAL A 575 -18.90 -11.04 -8.73
CA VAL A 575 -19.62 -9.77 -8.86
C VAL A 575 -20.79 -9.77 -7.88
N SER A 576 -21.03 -8.70 -7.13
CA SER A 576 -22.07 -8.71 -6.09
C SER A 576 -22.73 -7.36 -5.82
N GLY A 577 -23.87 -7.41 -5.14
CA GLY A 577 -24.52 -6.26 -4.52
C GLY A 577 -25.64 -5.62 -5.35
N TYR A 578 -25.70 -4.28 -5.35
CA TYR A 578 -26.76 -3.48 -5.96
C TYR A 578 -26.20 -2.14 -6.48
N GLY A 579 -26.85 -1.52 -7.47
CA GLY A 579 -26.36 -0.31 -8.13
C GLY A 579 -26.38 -0.45 -9.65
N THR A 580 -25.42 0.17 -10.35
CA THR A 580 -25.36 0.15 -11.81
C THR A 580 -24.00 -0.32 -12.30
N LEU A 581 -23.98 -1.42 -13.04
CA LEU A 581 -22.87 -1.84 -13.88
C LEU A 581 -23.12 -1.29 -15.30
N ALA A 582 -22.45 -0.19 -15.64
CA ALA A 582 -22.54 0.45 -16.95
C ALA A 582 -21.54 -0.19 -17.94
N ALA A 583 -21.72 -1.48 -18.23
CA ALA A 583 -20.86 -2.30 -19.09
C ALA A 583 -21.60 -3.57 -19.56
N ASP A 584 -21.04 -4.27 -20.54
CA ASP A 584 -21.34 -5.69 -20.75
C ASP A 584 -20.78 -6.52 -19.59
N LEU A 585 -21.53 -7.51 -19.11
CA LEU A 585 -21.09 -8.44 -18.06
C LEU A 585 -20.94 -9.85 -18.64
N ASN A 586 -19.69 -10.30 -18.78
CA ASN A 586 -19.32 -11.66 -19.18
C ASN A 586 -18.81 -12.39 -17.94
N SER A 587 -19.59 -13.29 -17.36
CA SER A 587 -19.22 -13.94 -16.10
C SER A 587 -19.08 -15.45 -16.30
N ASP A 588 -17.92 -15.99 -15.94
CA ASP A 588 -17.65 -17.43 -15.72
C ASP A 588 -17.55 -17.78 -14.22
N GLY A 589 -17.62 -16.76 -13.36
CA GLY A 589 -17.51 -16.83 -11.91
C GLY A 589 -18.85 -16.79 -11.15
N THR A 590 -18.87 -16.16 -9.98
CA THR A 590 -20.06 -16.08 -9.13
C THR A 590 -20.69 -14.70 -9.19
N PHE A 591 -22.00 -14.63 -9.38
CA PHE A 591 -22.78 -13.46 -9.03
C PHE A 591 -23.49 -13.68 -7.69
N THR A 592 -23.49 -12.68 -6.79
CA THR A 592 -24.28 -12.73 -5.56
C THR A 592 -25.14 -11.47 -5.39
N GLY A 593 -26.45 -11.64 -5.47
CA GLY A 593 -27.43 -10.61 -5.16
C GLY A 593 -27.35 -10.18 -3.70
N ARG A 594 -27.70 -8.92 -3.43
CA ARG A 594 -27.63 -8.31 -2.09
C ARG A 594 -28.40 -9.10 -1.03
N GLY A 595 -29.52 -9.70 -1.41
CA GLY A 595 -30.42 -10.43 -0.52
C GLY A 595 -30.11 -11.91 -0.36
N PHE A 596 -29.13 -12.50 -1.06
CA PHE A 596 -28.94 -13.95 -1.02
C PHE A 596 -28.70 -14.48 0.42
N ALA A 597 -29.49 -15.48 0.85
CA ALA A 597 -29.52 -16.12 2.18
C ALA A 597 -29.82 -15.22 3.39
N ALA A 598 -29.33 -13.98 3.43
CA ALA A 598 -29.61 -12.96 4.45
C ALA A 598 -29.43 -11.56 3.81
N GLY A 599 -30.09 -10.53 4.35
CA GLY A 599 -30.00 -9.14 3.83
C GLY A 599 -31.29 -8.61 3.19
N THR A 600 -31.23 -7.41 2.63
CA THR A 600 -32.35 -6.78 1.89
C THR A 600 -32.13 -7.03 0.40
N PRO A 601 -33.12 -7.57 -0.33
CA PRO A 601 -32.96 -7.71 -1.76
C PRO A 601 -32.72 -6.36 -2.44
N GLY A 602 -31.98 -6.40 -3.54
CA GLY A 602 -31.63 -5.21 -4.30
C GLY A 602 -31.65 -5.46 -5.79
N THR A 603 -31.62 -4.36 -6.54
CA THR A 603 -31.48 -4.40 -7.99
C THR A 603 -30.04 -4.07 -8.36
N LEU A 604 -29.43 -4.94 -9.17
CA LEU A 604 -28.27 -4.56 -9.97
C LEU A 604 -28.74 -4.29 -11.39
N ALA A 605 -28.53 -3.06 -11.87
CA ALA A 605 -28.75 -2.71 -13.25
C ALA A 605 -27.48 -2.99 -14.07
N VAL A 606 -27.59 -3.74 -15.17
CA VAL A 606 -26.52 -3.92 -16.17
C VAL A 606 -26.95 -3.20 -17.43
N THR A 607 -26.25 -2.14 -17.82
CA THR A 607 -26.67 -1.35 -18.99
C THR A 607 -26.22 -1.93 -20.33
N GLY A 608 -25.32 -2.90 -20.31
CA GLY A 608 -24.92 -3.69 -21.46
C GLY A 608 -25.65 -5.02 -21.55
N ASN A 609 -25.02 -5.99 -22.20
CA ASN A 609 -25.43 -7.38 -22.26
C ASN A 609 -25.00 -8.16 -21.02
N LEU A 610 -25.68 -9.27 -20.74
CA LEU A 610 -25.29 -10.26 -19.74
C LEU A 610 -25.02 -11.60 -20.45
N SER A 611 -23.79 -12.11 -20.34
CA SER A 611 -23.44 -13.46 -20.76
C SER A 611 -22.94 -14.27 -19.57
N LEU A 612 -23.69 -15.33 -19.23
CA LEU A 612 -23.28 -16.32 -18.25
C LEU A 612 -22.65 -17.51 -18.98
N GLY A 613 -21.44 -17.88 -18.57
CA GLY A 613 -20.77 -19.10 -19.00
C GLY A 613 -21.22 -20.36 -18.27
N SER A 614 -20.67 -21.51 -18.68
CA SER A 614 -21.09 -22.82 -18.17
C SER A 614 -20.72 -23.07 -16.70
N THR A 615 -19.72 -22.34 -16.18
CA THR A 615 -19.29 -22.44 -14.78
C THR A 615 -19.93 -21.39 -13.88
N SER A 616 -20.72 -20.48 -14.44
CA SER A 616 -21.25 -19.35 -13.71
C SER A 616 -22.24 -19.79 -12.65
N LEU A 617 -22.18 -19.12 -11.50
CA LEU A 617 -23.08 -19.35 -10.38
C LEU A 617 -23.80 -18.06 -10.01
N LEU A 618 -25.07 -17.95 -10.36
CA LEU A 618 -25.92 -16.81 -10.04
C LEU A 618 -26.71 -17.08 -8.75
N LYS A 619 -26.35 -16.40 -7.66
CA LYS A 619 -27.00 -16.53 -6.34
C LYS A 619 -27.95 -15.36 -6.09
N LEU A 620 -29.25 -15.65 -5.96
CA LEU A 620 -30.28 -14.62 -5.76
C LEU A 620 -31.24 -15.02 -4.65
N ARG A 621 -31.81 -14.03 -3.96
CA ARG A 621 -33.07 -14.23 -3.23
C ARG A 621 -34.22 -14.26 -4.22
N GLY A 622 -35.12 -15.22 -4.09
CA GLY A 622 -36.35 -15.34 -4.90
C GLY A 622 -37.60 -15.44 -4.03
N GLY A 623 -38.76 -15.10 -4.58
CA GLY A 623 -40.06 -15.15 -3.89
C GLY A 623 -40.65 -13.78 -3.58
N THR A 624 -41.41 -13.69 -2.48
CA THR A 624 -42.16 -12.48 -2.07
C THR A 624 -41.29 -11.23 -1.91
N SER A 625 -39.97 -11.41 -1.76
CA SER A 625 -38.97 -10.36 -1.79
C SER A 625 -37.75 -10.88 -2.54
N SER A 626 -37.59 -10.45 -3.80
CA SER A 626 -36.57 -10.99 -4.72
C SER A 626 -35.46 -9.99 -5.02
N ASP A 627 -34.24 -10.48 -5.16
CA ASP A 627 -33.19 -9.74 -5.86
C ASP A 627 -33.59 -9.63 -7.35
N LEU A 628 -33.14 -8.56 -8.01
CA LEU A 628 -33.39 -8.37 -9.43
C LEU A 628 -32.09 -8.05 -10.17
N LEU A 629 -31.79 -8.81 -11.22
CA LEU A 629 -30.77 -8.46 -12.19
C LEU A 629 -31.44 -7.81 -13.41
N ALA A 630 -31.37 -6.48 -13.48
CA ALA A 630 -32.05 -5.71 -14.51
C ALA A 630 -31.08 -5.38 -15.66
N VAL A 631 -31.23 -6.08 -16.78
CA VAL A 631 -30.34 -5.96 -17.96
C VAL A 631 -31.06 -5.17 -19.05
N THR A 632 -30.44 -4.15 -19.63
CA THR A 632 -31.03 -3.43 -20.78
C THR A 632 -30.70 -4.06 -22.12
N GLY A 633 -29.57 -4.77 -22.23
CA GLY A 633 -29.20 -5.55 -23.40
C GLY A 633 -29.70 -7.00 -23.38
N ASP A 634 -29.05 -7.84 -24.19
CA ASP A 634 -29.35 -9.25 -24.30
C ASP A 634 -28.89 -10.02 -23.06
N VAL A 635 -29.64 -11.08 -22.72
CA VAL A 635 -29.27 -12.02 -21.66
C VAL A 635 -29.05 -13.40 -22.28
N GLN A 636 -27.85 -13.93 -22.10
CA GLN A 636 -27.50 -15.31 -22.43
C GLN A 636 -27.31 -16.12 -21.14
N LEU A 637 -28.15 -17.12 -20.94
CA LEU A 637 -28.16 -17.98 -19.77
C LEU A 637 -27.35 -19.27 -20.02
N ASN A 638 -26.56 -19.62 -19.01
CA ASN A 638 -25.86 -20.89 -18.85
C ASN A 638 -25.57 -21.10 -17.34
N GLY A 639 -24.84 -22.14 -16.98
CA GLY A 639 -24.41 -22.37 -15.61
C GLY A 639 -25.57 -22.66 -14.65
N THR A 640 -25.48 -22.18 -13.42
CA THR A 640 -26.44 -22.49 -12.34
C THR A 640 -27.01 -21.22 -11.70
N LEU A 641 -28.34 -21.15 -11.60
CA LEU A 641 -29.06 -20.25 -10.70
C LEU A 641 -29.31 -20.97 -9.37
N GLN A 642 -28.83 -20.37 -8.28
CA GLN A 642 -29.08 -20.82 -6.92
C GLN A 642 -29.99 -19.81 -6.21
N ILE A 643 -31.17 -20.28 -5.80
CA ILE A 643 -32.17 -19.44 -5.16
C ILE A 643 -32.19 -19.70 -3.65
N ALA A 644 -32.19 -18.61 -2.88
CA ALA A 644 -32.62 -18.62 -1.49
C ALA A 644 -34.06 -18.08 -1.43
N LEU A 645 -35.03 -18.93 -1.12
CA LEU A 645 -36.44 -18.51 -1.04
C LEU A 645 -36.66 -17.55 0.13
N ALA A 646 -37.34 -16.43 -0.12
CA ALA A 646 -37.79 -15.52 0.91
C ALA A 646 -38.80 -16.24 1.82
N PRO A 647 -38.77 -16.03 3.16
CA PRO A 647 -39.80 -16.58 4.05
C PRO A 647 -41.21 -16.20 3.61
N GLY A 648 -42.13 -17.16 3.62
CA GLY A 648 -43.52 -16.97 3.18
C GLY A 648 -43.74 -17.04 1.66
N THR A 649 -42.71 -17.42 0.88
CA THR A 649 -42.88 -17.70 -0.55
C THR A 649 -43.76 -18.93 -0.74
N THR A 650 -44.81 -18.78 -1.54
CA THR A 650 -45.82 -19.79 -1.89
C THR A 650 -46.05 -19.74 -3.41
N PHE A 651 -47.15 -20.31 -3.90
CA PHE A 651 -47.60 -20.23 -5.29
C PHE A 651 -47.37 -18.85 -5.93
N GLY A 652 -46.88 -18.86 -7.16
CA GLY A 652 -46.82 -17.68 -8.01
C GLY A 652 -45.49 -17.49 -8.72
N ARG A 653 -45.38 -16.34 -9.37
CA ARG A 653 -44.31 -15.99 -10.30
C ARG A 653 -43.51 -14.80 -9.80
N TYR A 654 -42.20 -14.96 -9.69
CA TYR A 654 -41.30 -13.98 -9.07
C TYR A 654 -40.16 -13.60 -10.03
N PRO A 655 -40.03 -12.33 -10.45
CA PRO A 655 -38.97 -11.90 -11.38
C PRO A 655 -37.58 -12.02 -10.76
N LEU A 656 -36.65 -12.62 -11.50
CA LEU A 656 -35.24 -12.72 -11.13
C LEU A 656 -34.35 -11.90 -12.08
N ILE A 657 -34.64 -11.94 -13.39
CA ILE A 657 -33.90 -11.20 -14.41
C ILE A 657 -34.88 -10.55 -15.38
N THR A 658 -34.58 -9.31 -15.78
CA THR A 658 -35.25 -8.64 -16.91
C THR A 658 -34.22 -8.35 -18.00
N SER A 659 -34.64 -8.44 -19.26
CA SER A 659 -33.89 -8.00 -20.44
C SER A 659 -34.68 -6.92 -21.19
N GLY A 660 -33.98 -5.92 -21.73
CA GLY A 660 -34.57 -4.93 -22.63
C GLY A 660 -34.74 -5.42 -24.07
N THR A 661 -34.15 -6.57 -24.42
CA THR A 661 -34.13 -7.10 -25.80
C THR A 661 -34.55 -8.56 -25.86
N SER A 662 -33.69 -9.50 -25.44
CA SER A 662 -33.93 -10.94 -25.56
C SER A 662 -33.28 -11.75 -24.44
N ILE A 663 -33.87 -12.89 -24.12
CA ILE A 663 -33.30 -13.91 -23.22
C ILE A 663 -33.11 -15.20 -24.03
N THR A 664 -31.90 -15.75 -24.01
CA THR A 664 -31.53 -16.97 -24.72
C THR A 664 -30.79 -17.95 -23.80
N GLY A 665 -30.71 -19.23 -24.20
CA GLY A 665 -30.05 -20.27 -23.41
C GLY A 665 -30.89 -20.76 -22.23
N THR A 666 -30.26 -21.55 -21.36
CA THR A 666 -30.91 -22.17 -20.18
C THR A 666 -29.91 -22.25 -19.03
N ALA A 667 -30.38 -22.15 -17.79
CA ALA A 667 -29.58 -22.37 -16.59
C ALA A 667 -30.15 -23.50 -15.75
N SER A 668 -29.27 -24.24 -15.05
CA SER A 668 -29.69 -25.19 -14.02
C SER A 668 -30.23 -24.44 -12.81
N LEU A 669 -31.32 -24.92 -12.20
CA LEU A 669 -31.90 -24.32 -11.00
C LEU A 669 -31.59 -25.17 -9.77
N THR A 670 -31.22 -24.53 -8.66
CA THR A 670 -31.01 -25.18 -7.36
C THR A 670 -31.53 -24.32 -6.20
N GLY A 671 -31.76 -24.93 -5.04
CA GLY A 671 -32.16 -24.22 -3.81
C GLY A 671 -33.66 -23.92 -3.67
N THR A 672 -34.49 -24.39 -4.61
CA THR A 672 -35.94 -24.22 -4.64
C THR A 672 -36.61 -25.43 -5.30
N THR A 673 -37.91 -25.61 -5.09
CA THR A 673 -38.75 -26.64 -5.74
C THR A 673 -39.50 -26.13 -6.98
N GLY A 674 -39.38 -24.85 -7.32
CA GLY A 674 -39.97 -24.27 -8.53
C GLY A 674 -39.18 -24.57 -9.81
N HIS A 675 -39.60 -23.94 -10.91
CA HIS A 675 -38.88 -23.94 -12.18
C HIS A 675 -38.60 -22.51 -12.69
N LEU A 676 -37.75 -22.41 -13.71
CA LEU A 676 -37.44 -21.16 -14.39
C LEU A 676 -38.33 -21.01 -15.63
N SER A 677 -38.90 -19.82 -15.82
CA SER A 677 -39.78 -19.53 -16.94
C SER A 677 -39.38 -18.26 -17.68
N THR A 678 -39.49 -18.32 -19.01
CA THR A 678 -39.33 -17.18 -19.93
C THR A 678 -40.59 -16.93 -20.78
N THR A 679 -41.76 -17.41 -20.35
CA THR A 679 -43.02 -17.25 -21.09
C THR A 679 -43.46 -15.79 -21.19
N ILE A 680 -43.05 -14.94 -20.24
CA ILE A 680 -43.19 -13.49 -20.34
C ILE A 680 -41.99 -12.93 -21.11
N PRO A 681 -42.20 -12.29 -22.29
CA PRO A 681 -41.10 -11.74 -23.07
C PRO A 681 -40.22 -10.77 -22.27
N GLY A 682 -38.90 -10.96 -22.36
CA GLY A 682 -37.92 -10.13 -21.65
C GLY A 682 -37.79 -10.41 -20.15
N ARG A 683 -38.35 -11.51 -19.63
CA ARG A 683 -38.22 -11.89 -18.21
C ARG A 683 -37.77 -13.33 -18.03
N LEU A 684 -36.92 -13.53 -17.02
CA LEU A 684 -36.69 -14.84 -16.40
C LEU A 684 -37.29 -14.81 -15.01
N ASP A 685 -38.31 -15.64 -14.81
CA ASP A 685 -39.06 -15.72 -13.58
C ASP A 685 -38.83 -17.05 -12.87
N LEU A 686 -38.85 -17.03 -11.55
CA LEU A 686 -39.04 -18.21 -10.74
C LEU A 686 -40.54 -18.46 -10.58
N VAL A 687 -41.00 -19.61 -11.04
CA VAL A 687 -42.38 -20.05 -10.91
C VAL A 687 -42.45 -21.14 -9.84
N ILE A 688 -43.34 -20.97 -8.87
CA ILE A 688 -43.53 -21.87 -7.74
C ILE A 688 -44.94 -22.43 -7.82
N ASP A 689 -45.05 -23.76 -7.78
CA ASP A 689 -46.31 -24.50 -7.68
C ASP A 689 -47.28 -24.21 -8.85
N ASP A 690 -46.79 -24.06 -10.08
CA ASP A 690 -47.57 -23.65 -11.28
C ASP A 690 -46.84 -24.12 -12.55
N SER A 691 -46.68 -25.43 -12.72
CA SER A 691 -45.76 -26.05 -13.69
C SER A 691 -46.18 -25.83 -15.15
N ASP A 692 -47.48 -25.72 -15.42
CA ASP A 692 -48.05 -25.45 -16.73
C ASP A 692 -48.39 -23.97 -16.95
N GLU A 693 -48.21 -23.13 -15.92
CA GLU A 693 -48.26 -21.68 -15.95
C GLU A 693 -49.64 -21.10 -16.31
N ASP A 694 -50.70 -21.78 -15.90
CA ASP A 694 -52.08 -21.39 -16.18
C ASP A 694 -52.73 -20.54 -15.07
N ASN A 695 -51.98 -20.31 -13.97
CA ASN A 695 -52.38 -19.62 -12.73
C ASN A 695 -53.29 -20.44 -11.79
N LEU A 696 -53.33 -21.76 -11.93
CA LEU A 696 -53.80 -22.68 -10.90
C LEU A 696 -52.59 -23.27 -10.15
N PRO A 697 -52.66 -23.45 -8.81
CA PRO A 697 -51.57 -24.08 -8.10
C PRO A 697 -51.49 -25.59 -8.40
N ASP A 698 -50.32 -26.12 -8.77
CA ASP A 698 -50.11 -27.55 -9.02
C ASP A 698 -50.60 -28.39 -7.83
N SER A 699 -50.28 -27.94 -6.61
CA SER A 699 -50.72 -28.58 -5.37
C SER A 699 -52.24 -28.61 -5.22
N TRP A 700 -52.94 -27.59 -5.70
CA TRP A 700 -54.41 -27.54 -5.69
C TRP A 700 -54.99 -28.44 -6.77
N GLU A 701 -54.48 -28.38 -7.99
CA GLU A 701 -54.96 -29.18 -9.12
C GLU A 701 -54.74 -30.68 -8.89
N THR A 702 -53.55 -31.07 -8.47
CA THR A 702 -53.26 -32.49 -8.16
C THR A 702 -54.13 -33.02 -7.03
N THR A 703 -54.49 -32.17 -6.05
CA THR A 703 -55.36 -32.56 -4.94
C THR A 703 -56.82 -32.69 -5.36
N HIS A 704 -57.34 -31.77 -6.18
CA HIS A 704 -58.78 -31.68 -6.47
C HIS A 704 -59.20 -32.27 -7.83
N LEU A 705 -58.31 -32.22 -8.81
CA LEU A 705 -58.53 -32.64 -10.20
C LEU A 705 -57.71 -33.87 -10.58
N GLY A 706 -56.59 -34.11 -9.89
CA GLY A 706 -55.68 -35.23 -10.15
C GLY A 706 -54.83 -35.10 -11.43
N THR A 707 -54.89 -33.95 -12.10
CA THR A 707 -54.19 -33.63 -13.35
C THR A 707 -53.89 -32.13 -13.45
N LEU A 708 -52.82 -31.76 -14.16
CA LEU A 708 -52.43 -30.38 -14.51
C LEU A 708 -52.87 -30.01 -15.94
N ALA A 709 -54.04 -30.47 -16.37
CA ALA A 709 -54.49 -30.30 -17.76
C ALA A 709 -55.83 -29.57 -17.85
N SER A 710 -56.46 -29.32 -16.70
CA SER A 710 -57.75 -28.70 -16.58
C SER A 710 -57.52 -27.23 -16.29
N GLY A 711 -57.84 -26.37 -17.26
CA GLY A 711 -57.51 -24.96 -17.18
C GLY A 711 -58.40 -24.18 -16.21
N PRO A 712 -58.07 -22.90 -15.94
CA PRO A 712 -58.78 -22.03 -15.01
C PRO A 712 -60.25 -21.74 -15.38
N ALA A 713 -60.59 -21.89 -16.66
CA ALA A 713 -61.92 -21.65 -17.20
C ALA A 713 -62.79 -22.92 -17.30
N ASP A 714 -62.20 -24.10 -17.08
CA ASP A 714 -62.94 -25.36 -17.13
C ASP A 714 -63.87 -25.48 -15.91
N ASP A 715 -64.97 -26.20 -16.11
CA ASP A 715 -65.99 -26.53 -15.10
C ASP A 715 -66.22 -28.06 -15.16
N PRO A 716 -65.37 -28.86 -14.48
CA PRO A 716 -65.38 -30.31 -14.64
C PRO A 716 -66.64 -31.00 -14.09
N ASP A 717 -67.32 -30.39 -13.12
CA ASP A 717 -68.51 -30.94 -12.47
C ASP A 717 -69.84 -30.33 -12.93
N GLY A 718 -69.78 -29.27 -13.75
CA GLY A 718 -70.91 -28.66 -14.44
C GLY A 718 -71.79 -27.80 -13.54
N ASP A 719 -71.30 -27.32 -12.40
CA ASP A 719 -72.07 -26.51 -11.44
C ASP A 719 -72.16 -25.01 -11.82
N GLY A 720 -71.44 -24.61 -12.85
CA GLY A 720 -71.38 -23.25 -13.38
C GLY A 720 -70.28 -22.37 -12.77
N GLN A 721 -69.40 -22.91 -11.92
CA GLN A 721 -68.18 -22.27 -11.46
C GLN A 721 -66.98 -22.85 -12.19
N SER A 722 -66.07 -21.98 -12.62
CA SER A 722 -64.81 -22.45 -13.21
C SER A 722 -63.79 -22.77 -12.13
N ASN A 723 -62.79 -23.60 -12.44
CA ASN A 723 -61.69 -23.94 -11.54
C ASN A 723 -61.05 -22.71 -10.86
N ALA A 724 -60.86 -21.60 -11.59
CA ALA A 724 -60.34 -20.35 -11.01
C ALA A 724 -61.29 -19.70 -9.99
N ILE A 725 -62.60 -19.77 -10.23
CA ILE A 725 -63.61 -19.31 -9.26
C ILE A 725 -63.56 -20.21 -8.04
N GLU A 726 -63.44 -21.51 -8.22
CA GLU A 726 -63.46 -22.48 -7.12
C GLU A 726 -62.22 -22.41 -6.24
N LEU A 727 -61.04 -22.24 -6.85
CA LEU A 727 -59.81 -21.88 -6.14
C LEU A 727 -60.01 -20.60 -5.31
N LEU A 728 -60.69 -19.60 -5.89
CA LEU A 728 -60.97 -18.35 -5.22
C LEU A 728 -62.04 -18.51 -4.12
N THR A 729 -63.05 -19.35 -4.26
CA THR A 729 -64.13 -19.47 -3.27
C THR A 729 -63.91 -20.60 -2.27
N GLY A 730 -62.90 -21.45 -2.50
CA GLY A 730 -62.55 -22.60 -1.68
C GLY A 730 -63.52 -23.76 -1.85
N THR A 731 -64.20 -23.81 -2.99
CA THR A 731 -65.09 -24.90 -3.37
C THR A 731 -64.32 -26.02 -4.09
N HIS A 732 -64.99 -27.14 -4.34
CA HIS A 732 -64.35 -28.37 -4.79
C HIS A 732 -64.73 -28.68 -6.25
N PRO A 733 -63.78 -28.62 -7.21
CA PRO A 733 -64.06 -28.65 -8.66
C PRO A 733 -64.49 -29.98 -9.26
N GLY A 734 -64.38 -31.05 -8.47
CA GLY A 734 -64.93 -32.38 -8.80
C GLY A 734 -66.28 -32.68 -8.14
N ASN A 735 -66.95 -31.72 -7.51
CA ASN A 735 -68.16 -31.95 -6.74
C ASN A 735 -69.19 -30.84 -6.96
N GLY A 736 -70.10 -31.04 -7.92
CA GLY A 736 -71.09 -30.01 -8.28
C GLY A 736 -72.16 -29.71 -7.23
N SER A 737 -72.06 -30.29 -6.03
CA SER A 737 -72.81 -29.85 -4.83
C SER A 737 -72.04 -28.84 -3.97
N SER A 738 -70.74 -28.66 -4.22
CA SER A 738 -69.86 -27.75 -3.53
C SER A 738 -69.79 -26.44 -4.30
N LEU A 739 -70.82 -25.60 -4.20
CA LEU A 739 -70.84 -24.31 -4.90
C LEU A 739 -70.85 -23.08 -3.99
N PHE A 740 -70.28 -21.97 -4.45
CA PHE A 740 -70.35 -20.68 -3.76
C PHE A 740 -71.74 -20.05 -3.94
N ALA A 741 -72.73 -20.59 -3.24
CA ALA A 741 -74.09 -20.10 -3.24
C ALA A 741 -74.47 -19.52 -1.88
N ALA A 742 -74.93 -18.26 -1.90
CA ALA A 742 -75.58 -17.68 -0.73
C ALA A 742 -77.04 -18.18 -0.66
N THR A 743 -77.39 -18.80 0.46
CA THR A 743 -78.76 -19.19 0.79
C THR A 743 -79.41 -18.11 1.64
N LEU A 744 -80.72 -17.92 1.47
CA LEU A 744 -81.50 -16.92 2.19
C LEU A 744 -82.56 -17.64 3.05
N ALA A 745 -82.49 -17.46 4.36
CA ALA A 745 -83.50 -17.97 5.28
C ALA A 745 -84.24 -16.83 5.99
N THR A 746 -85.56 -16.91 6.09
CA THR A 746 -86.35 -15.98 6.90
C THR A 746 -86.23 -16.36 8.37
N THR A 747 -85.62 -15.51 9.18
CA THR A 747 -85.57 -15.67 10.63
C THR A 747 -86.60 -14.76 11.27
N SER A 748 -87.60 -15.33 11.95
CA SER A 748 -88.52 -14.54 12.78
C SER A 748 -87.88 -14.32 14.14
N ALA A 749 -87.23 -13.18 14.36
CA ALA A 749 -86.89 -12.73 15.70
C ALA A 749 -88.17 -12.23 16.38
N THR A 750 -88.67 -12.96 17.37
CA THR A 750 -89.70 -12.43 18.27
C THR A 750 -89.01 -11.60 19.34
N THR A 751 -88.95 -10.29 19.14
CA THR A 751 -88.77 -9.35 20.24
C THR A 751 -89.86 -8.28 20.19
N SER A 752 -90.79 -8.41 21.14
CA SER A 752 -91.69 -7.41 21.73
C SER A 752 -92.10 -6.19 20.89
N ALA A 753 -93.36 -6.21 20.45
CA ALA A 753 -94.30 -5.10 20.28
C ALA A 753 -93.76 -3.75 19.74
N THR A 754 -93.60 -3.66 18.42
CA THR A 754 -94.30 -2.75 17.47
C THR A 754 -93.40 -2.59 16.23
N THR A 755 -93.92 -2.96 15.06
CA THR A 755 -93.21 -3.23 13.78
C THR A 755 -92.47 -4.57 13.73
N SER A 756 -93.08 -5.58 13.08
CA SER A 756 -92.39 -6.81 12.69
C SER A 756 -91.52 -6.52 11.47
N ALA A 757 -90.24 -6.24 11.68
CA ALA A 757 -89.27 -6.30 10.60
C ALA A 757 -88.95 -7.78 10.34
N THR A 758 -89.22 -8.27 9.13
CA THR A 758 -88.77 -9.62 8.73
C THR A 758 -87.25 -9.57 8.57
N GLU A 759 -86.52 -10.36 9.33
CA GLU A 759 -85.09 -10.51 9.17
C GLU A 759 -84.79 -11.64 8.18
N LEU A 760 -83.82 -11.38 7.30
CA LEU A 760 -83.34 -12.33 6.32
C LEU A 760 -81.90 -12.68 6.67
N THR A 761 -81.62 -13.95 6.91
CA THR A 761 -80.27 -14.44 7.16
C THR A 761 -79.69 -15.00 5.87
N LEU A 762 -78.68 -14.32 5.34
CA LEU A 762 -77.84 -14.83 4.26
C LEU A 762 -76.82 -15.79 4.86
N THR A 763 -76.62 -16.98 4.27
CA THR A 763 -75.59 -17.95 4.66
C THR A 763 -74.85 -18.43 3.42
N TRP A 764 -73.52 -18.40 3.43
CA TRP A 764 -72.68 -18.79 2.28
C TRP A 764 -71.41 -19.54 2.75
N PRO A 765 -70.77 -20.35 1.88
CA PRO A 765 -69.47 -20.96 2.17
C PRO A 765 -68.42 -19.92 2.53
N SER A 766 -67.57 -20.21 3.52
CA SER A 766 -66.60 -19.24 4.02
C SER A 766 -65.21 -19.81 4.21
N ILE A 767 -64.21 -19.01 3.84
CA ILE A 767 -62.79 -19.28 4.05
C ILE A 767 -62.29 -18.41 5.20
N PRO A 768 -61.64 -19.00 6.22
CA PRO A 768 -60.99 -18.24 7.29
C PRO A 768 -60.02 -17.18 6.75
N GLY A 769 -60.12 -15.96 7.26
CA GLY A 769 -59.23 -14.84 6.89
C GLY A 769 -59.67 -14.03 5.66
N ARG A 770 -60.67 -14.48 4.89
CA ARG A 770 -61.26 -13.68 3.79
C ARG A 770 -62.26 -12.65 4.29
N ILE A 771 -62.49 -11.60 3.52
CA ILE A 771 -63.55 -10.62 3.79
C ILE A 771 -64.60 -10.70 2.68
N TYR A 772 -65.85 -10.87 3.09
CA TYR A 772 -67.01 -10.93 2.22
C TYR A 772 -67.78 -9.62 2.32
N GLN A 773 -68.15 -9.04 1.18
CA GLN A 773 -69.04 -7.88 1.12
C GLN A 773 -70.44 -8.35 0.79
N ILE A 774 -71.40 -7.90 1.59
CA ILE A 774 -72.81 -8.06 1.27
C ILE A 774 -73.24 -6.80 0.56
N GLN A 775 -73.79 -6.96 -0.64
CA GLN A 775 -74.27 -5.85 -1.45
C GLN A 775 -75.76 -6.01 -1.69
N SER A 776 -76.45 -4.89 -1.83
CA SER A 776 -77.89 -4.86 -2.16
C SER A 776 -78.17 -3.94 -3.34
N SER A 777 -79.16 -4.32 -4.16
CA SER A 777 -79.69 -3.49 -5.24
C SER A 777 -81.21 -3.67 -5.35
N ALA A 778 -81.90 -2.66 -5.86
CA ALA A 778 -83.30 -2.77 -6.24
C ALA A 778 -83.51 -3.56 -7.54
N THR A 779 -82.44 -3.83 -8.31
CA THR A 779 -82.49 -4.57 -9.57
C THR A 779 -81.37 -5.63 -9.64
N LEU A 780 -81.55 -6.67 -10.46
CA LEU A 780 -80.49 -7.66 -10.72
C LEU A 780 -79.36 -7.13 -11.61
N ALA A 781 -79.62 -6.08 -12.39
CA ALA A 781 -78.73 -5.66 -13.46
C ALA A 781 -77.59 -4.75 -12.95
N ASN A 782 -77.90 -3.65 -12.25
CA ASN A 782 -76.93 -2.58 -11.96
C ASN A 782 -77.12 -1.99 -10.54
N ASP A 783 -76.23 -1.05 -10.15
CA ASP A 783 -76.33 -0.20 -8.93
C ASP A 783 -76.29 -0.94 -7.59
N TRP A 784 -75.38 -1.90 -7.45
CA TRP A 784 -75.13 -2.62 -6.20
C TRP A 784 -74.41 -1.73 -5.18
N SER A 785 -75.01 -1.58 -3.99
CA SER A 785 -74.45 -0.82 -2.87
C SER A 785 -74.00 -1.76 -1.75
N THR A 786 -72.81 -1.53 -1.21
CA THR A 786 -72.30 -2.32 -0.08
C THR A 786 -73.11 -2.04 1.18
N VAL A 787 -73.72 -3.09 1.72
CA VAL A 787 -74.45 -3.06 3.00
C VAL A 787 -73.47 -3.16 4.16
N THR A 788 -72.57 -4.14 4.10
CA THR A 788 -71.56 -4.38 5.14
C THR A 788 -70.43 -5.29 4.63
N SER A 789 -69.35 -5.39 5.40
CA SER A 789 -68.26 -6.35 5.20
C SER A 789 -68.17 -7.29 6.39
N ILE A 790 -68.09 -8.59 6.12
CA ILE A 790 -68.08 -9.65 7.14
C ILE A 790 -66.79 -10.46 6.97
N PRO A 791 -65.96 -10.59 8.03
CA PRO A 791 -64.84 -11.51 8.00
C PRO A 791 -65.34 -12.96 7.91
N GLY A 792 -64.59 -13.80 7.19
CA GLY A 792 -64.87 -15.21 7.06
C GLY A 792 -64.83 -15.92 8.41
N ALA A 793 -65.61 -17.00 8.53
CA ALA A 793 -65.72 -17.72 9.78
C ALA A 793 -64.34 -18.30 10.19
N ALA A 794 -64.01 -18.22 11.48
CA ALA A 794 -62.81 -18.86 11.98
C ALA A 794 -62.94 -20.39 11.88
N SER A 795 -61.84 -21.06 11.56
CA SER A 795 -61.79 -22.54 11.54
C SER A 795 -62.28 -23.11 12.88
N PRO A 796 -63.15 -24.15 12.89
CA PRO A 796 -63.48 -25.07 11.79
C PRO A 796 -64.79 -24.77 11.04
N ALA A 797 -65.41 -23.61 11.23
CA ALA A 797 -66.67 -23.30 10.57
C ALA A 797 -66.47 -23.09 9.05
N VAL A 798 -67.29 -23.75 8.23
CA VAL A 798 -67.21 -23.76 6.75
C VAL A 798 -68.19 -22.79 6.09
N THR A 799 -69.03 -22.10 6.86
CA THR A 799 -70.02 -21.13 6.39
C THR A 799 -70.06 -19.89 7.27
N THR A 800 -70.33 -18.74 6.66
CA THR A 800 -70.60 -17.47 7.35
C THR A 800 -72.03 -17.05 7.07
N SER A 801 -72.67 -16.42 8.06
CA SER A 801 -74.00 -15.87 7.91
C SER A 801 -74.06 -14.41 8.34
N HIS A 802 -74.98 -13.64 7.76
CA HIS A 802 -75.31 -12.30 8.21
C HIS A 802 -76.79 -12.01 8.02
N THR A 803 -77.37 -11.31 8.99
CA THR A 803 -78.78 -10.96 8.99
C THR A 803 -78.97 -9.54 8.47
N VAL A 804 -79.81 -9.39 7.45
CA VAL A 804 -80.25 -8.11 6.89
C VAL A 804 -81.73 -7.90 7.18
N THR A 805 -82.13 -6.65 7.38
CA THR A 805 -83.53 -6.28 7.58
C THR A 805 -84.24 -6.17 6.23
N ARG A 806 -85.43 -6.76 6.11
CA ARG A 806 -86.25 -6.64 4.90
C ARG A 806 -86.70 -5.20 4.68
N GLY A 807 -86.23 -4.59 3.58
CA GLY A 807 -86.64 -3.25 3.16
C GLY A 807 -88.04 -3.18 2.53
N THR A 808 -88.51 -1.96 2.27
CA THR A 808 -89.75 -1.69 1.54
C THR A 808 -89.51 -1.78 0.03
N GLY A 809 -89.84 -2.92 -0.58
CA GLY A 809 -89.65 -3.19 -2.01
C GLY A 809 -88.95 -4.52 -2.28
N ALA A 810 -88.88 -4.93 -3.55
CA ALA A 810 -88.04 -6.05 -3.94
C ALA A 810 -86.57 -5.61 -3.90
N LEU A 811 -85.77 -6.25 -3.06
CA LEU A 811 -84.32 -6.04 -2.95
C LEU A 811 -83.61 -7.35 -3.28
N PHE A 812 -82.55 -7.25 -4.07
CA PHE A 812 -81.64 -8.34 -4.36
C PHE A 812 -80.40 -8.18 -3.49
N TYR A 813 -79.91 -9.31 -2.96
CA TYR A 813 -78.67 -9.37 -2.20
C TYR A 813 -77.68 -10.27 -2.92
N ARG A 814 -76.41 -9.88 -2.92
CA ARG A 814 -75.31 -10.75 -3.34
C ARG A 814 -74.18 -10.68 -2.34
N VAL A 815 -73.45 -11.79 -2.23
CA VAL A 815 -72.21 -11.86 -1.47
C VAL A 815 -71.08 -11.87 -2.47
N SER A 816 -70.18 -10.90 -2.36
CA SER A 816 -68.96 -10.83 -3.18
C SER A 816 -67.74 -10.97 -2.29
N THR A 817 -66.79 -11.79 -2.67
CA THR A 817 -65.45 -11.77 -2.09
C THR A 817 -64.72 -10.53 -2.60
N SER A 818 -64.13 -9.72 -1.72
CA SER A 818 -63.13 -8.75 -2.18
C SER A 818 -61.92 -9.54 -2.70
N PRO A 819 -61.31 -9.16 -3.83
CA PRO A 819 -60.06 -9.77 -4.31
C PRO A 819 -58.98 -9.72 -3.23
#